data_AF-A0A0G0IG77-F1
#
_entry.id   AF-A0A0G0IG77-F1
#
_cell.length_a   1.000
_cell.length_b   1.000
_cell.length_c   1.000
_cell.angle_alpha   90.00
_cell.angle_beta   90.00
_cell.angle_gamma   90.00
#
_symmetry.space_group_name_H-M   'P 1'
#
loop_
_entity.id
_entity.type
_entity.pdbx_description
1 polymer ?
#
loop_
_entity_poly.entity_id
_entity_poly.type
_entity_poly.pdbx_seq_one_letter_code
_entity_poly.pdbx_strand_id
1 'polypeptide(L)'
;MKLAKKWLLFLIMILWGWQIGLFIGSDTAVTREARADFFGLSGNTLYGFSSFVGGFTFQDSTTTCTYDNFFPVSGDINLHNGTLFLSQDLTLANPYRLITTGSIWGYDHEIECTAQATFFSIPEMLYVHSGFTQVAQENLGAIVNSVGWSSDNHYIMATINKTGGYEALLYYFDGATLTSTTMTDGGTSGEISQNTLSCAWHPEFNYVAVGRASGPGNELYIFYKDYTGPFRLFASVDVGSNINACAWHPSGDYLVIGTNNSNEELITYPFNKITGVLGTGVITNLSGTRIVTVNALDFSSDGNYLAVGLNSNTGDDFLVYTFSGGALTTAIGVDPVLTVNAVAYNPTLPYVAVGLTGGTQNFRLYYHNTTAGTLTQVVAVDDAKAINALAWDSTGTFLALGLAAGAQEEVRVYYFDAQTSELTIVYNNAAILGTINHLVWSPDDEFLVTGSVDNLLTVYQSDGLPGAFNLKNVTFKVNSRAELLTNLRCTGICKICGNNNRIILQDDVRFVVDNGAQLILENINLYGLGKSCFSCLGPQSCITMRNIGLFLDHDITFTQGSISFEGDVIFSGTSAFVYSSAQTSTITKNALVYFGDKTTLKYAPSIAASSLLYMEDETATLMLDNCSLVSTQTAMLLDRGHLIFDNTVTLSNTAIVPVQAITLGTDLMVTMFNNATVDIHGIVKTL
;
A
#
# COMPACT_ATOMS: atom_id res chain seq x y z
N MET A 1 14.59 7.57 -49.43
CA MET A 1 16.06 7.80 -49.52
C MET A 1 16.68 8.44 -48.27
N LYS A 2 15.97 9.30 -47.50
CA LYS A 2 16.49 9.87 -46.23
C LYS A 2 16.51 8.88 -45.05
N LEU A 3 15.54 7.96 -44.94
CA LEU A 3 15.48 6.95 -43.89
C LEU A 3 16.70 6.01 -43.90
N ALA A 4 17.02 5.43 -45.07
CA ALA A 4 18.16 4.51 -45.24
C ALA A 4 19.53 5.13 -44.92
N LYS A 5 19.69 6.45 -45.08
CA LYS A 5 20.93 7.16 -44.70
C LYS A 5 21.05 7.35 -43.18
N LYS A 6 19.94 7.52 -42.45
CA LYS A 6 19.95 7.58 -40.97
C LYS A 6 20.34 6.23 -40.37
N TRP A 7 19.79 5.14 -40.89
CA TRP A 7 20.13 3.77 -40.48
C TRP A 7 21.60 3.41 -40.71
N LEU A 8 22.18 3.80 -41.86
CA LEU A 8 23.57 3.49 -42.18
C LEU A 8 24.58 4.30 -41.34
N LEU A 9 24.29 5.57 -41.06
CA LEU A 9 25.13 6.42 -40.21
C LEU A 9 25.11 5.94 -38.75
N PHE A 10 23.94 5.50 -38.27
CA PHE A 10 23.74 4.96 -36.92
C PHE A 10 24.41 3.60 -36.71
N LEU A 11 24.34 2.70 -37.70
CA LEU A 11 25.04 1.41 -37.66
C LEU A 11 26.56 1.59 -37.55
N ILE A 12 27.10 2.61 -38.23
CA ILE A 12 28.53 2.97 -38.17
C ILE A 12 28.91 3.55 -36.79
N MET A 13 28.02 4.26 -36.10
CA MET A 13 28.31 4.85 -34.78
C MET A 13 28.30 3.79 -33.65
N ILE A 14 27.39 2.81 -33.71
CA ILE A 14 27.34 1.68 -32.77
C ILE A 14 28.61 0.82 -32.85
N LEU A 15 29.12 0.59 -34.07
CA LEU A 15 30.32 -0.21 -34.30
C LEU A 15 31.61 0.40 -33.69
N TRP A 16 31.58 1.67 -33.27
CA TRP A 16 32.75 2.41 -32.76
C TRP A 16 32.60 2.88 -31.31
N GLY A 17 31.50 2.55 -30.62
CA GLY A 17 31.31 2.82 -29.18
C GLY A 17 30.95 4.26 -28.82
N TRP A 18 30.49 5.09 -29.77
CA TRP A 18 30.09 6.47 -29.50
C TRP A 18 28.61 6.52 -29.11
N GLN A 19 28.31 6.91 -27.87
CA GLN A 19 26.94 7.23 -27.43
C GLN A 19 26.67 8.72 -27.66
N ILE A 20 26.09 9.06 -28.82
CA ILE A 20 25.61 10.41 -29.11
C ILE A 20 24.09 10.33 -29.24
N GLY A 21 23.38 11.16 -28.49
CA GLY A 21 21.93 11.24 -28.56
C GLY A 21 21.43 11.67 -29.94
N LEU A 22 20.20 11.26 -30.28
CA LEU A 22 19.55 11.62 -31.52
C LEU A 22 18.88 12.99 -31.39
N PHE A 23 19.23 13.90 -32.30
CA PHE A 23 18.61 15.22 -32.41
C PHE A 23 17.59 15.20 -33.55
N ILE A 24 16.32 15.46 -33.24
CA ILE A 24 15.24 15.52 -34.23
C ILE A 24 14.67 16.93 -34.27
N GLY A 25 14.68 17.52 -35.46
CA GLY A 25 14.15 18.86 -35.72
C GLY A 25 15.22 19.87 -36.16
N SER A 26 14.96 21.15 -35.92
CA SER A 26 15.89 22.25 -36.24
C SER A 26 15.69 23.47 -35.33
N ASP A 27 16.78 24.16 -34.98
CA ASP A 27 16.77 25.49 -34.33
C ASP A 27 17.06 26.64 -35.31
N THR A 28 17.04 26.37 -36.62
CA THR A 28 17.35 27.40 -37.64
C THR A 28 16.31 27.51 -38.74
N ALA A 29 15.45 26.50 -38.90
CA ALA A 29 14.38 26.51 -39.90
C ALA A 29 13.15 25.78 -39.38
N VAL A 30 11.97 26.24 -39.78
CA VAL A 30 10.73 25.55 -39.42
C VAL A 30 10.64 24.21 -40.16
N THR A 31 10.51 23.10 -39.42
CA THR A 31 10.29 21.76 -40.00
C THR A 31 9.00 21.13 -39.48
N ARG A 32 8.54 20.08 -40.18
CA ARG A 32 7.39 19.27 -39.76
C ARG A 32 7.82 17.81 -39.70
N GLU A 33 7.70 17.22 -38.51
CA GLU A 33 8.04 15.84 -38.23
C GLU A 33 6.76 15.01 -38.07
N ALA A 34 6.65 13.94 -38.87
CA ALA A 34 5.49 13.08 -38.83
C ALA A 34 5.41 12.26 -37.54
N ARG A 35 6.55 11.85 -36.99
CA ARG A 35 6.74 11.18 -35.70
C ARG A 35 8.23 11.18 -35.36
N ALA A 36 8.58 11.24 -34.08
CA ALA A 36 9.95 11.12 -33.60
C ALA A 36 10.16 9.80 -32.82
N ASP A 37 11.16 9.02 -33.21
CA ASP A 37 11.51 7.75 -32.57
C ASP A 37 12.92 7.84 -31.98
N PHE A 38 13.04 7.57 -30.69
CA PHE A 38 14.28 7.62 -29.93
C PHE A 38 14.69 6.21 -29.49
N PHE A 39 15.98 5.90 -29.62
CA PHE A 39 16.56 4.63 -29.21
C PHE A 39 16.98 4.65 -27.73
N GLY A 40 17.26 3.48 -27.15
CA GLY A 40 17.70 3.28 -25.75
C GLY A 40 19.07 3.88 -25.46
N LEU A 41 19.17 5.21 -25.50
CA LEU A 41 20.38 6.01 -25.30
C LEU A 41 20.02 7.32 -24.62
N SER A 42 21.00 7.92 -23.95
CA SER A 42 20.87 9.24 -23.32
C SER A 42 21.20 10.40 -24.28
N GLY A 43 20.68 11.59 -23.99
CA GLY A 43 21.07 12.83 -24.65
C GLY A 43 20.31 13.14 -25.95
N ASN A 44 19.15 12.49 -26.17
CA ASN A 44 18.30 12.83 -27.30
C ASN A 44 17.70 14.22 -27.13
N THR A 45 17.30 14.89 -28.22
CA THR A 45 16.68 16.23 -28.14
C THR A 45 15.64 16.43 -29.25
N LEU A 46 14.52 17.06 -28.89
CA LEU A 46 13.52 17.62 -29.78
C LEU A 46 13.78 19.12 -29.93
N TYR A 47 14.18 19.58 -31.13
CA TYR A 47 14.61 20.97 -31.37
C TYR A 47 13.47 21.97 -31.60
N GLY A 48 13.79 23.26 -31.41
CA GLY A 48 12.92 24.42 -31.24
C GLY A 48 11.87 24.64 -32.32
N PHE A 49 12.28 24.58 -33.58
CA PHE A 49 11.46 25.02 -34.71
C PHE A 49 10.81 23.85 -35.47
N SER A 50 10.48 22.76 -34.79
CA SER A 50 9.89 21.58 -35.43
C SER A 50 8.48 21.27 -34.92
N SER A 51 7.51 21.14 -35.83
CA SER A 51 6.16 20.67 -35.46
C SER A 51 6.11 19.14 -35.43
N PHE A 52 5.86 18.55 -34.27
CA PHE A 52 5.73 17.11 -34.06
C PHE A 52 4.25 16.70 -34.11
N VAL A 53 3.74 16.37 -35.31
CA VAL A 53 2.30 16.17 -35.53
C VAL A 53 1.79 14.75 -35.24
N GLY A 54 2.70 13.78 -35.08
CA GLY A 54 2.37 12.40 -34.70
C GLY A 54 3.11 11.94 -33.45
N GLY A 55 3.55 12.88 -32.62
CA GLY A 55 4.12 12.66 -31.31
C GLY A 55 5.53 12.09 -31.36
N PHE A 56 5.92 11.45 -30.27
CA PHE A 56 7.24 10.84 -30.14
C PHE A 56 7.19 9.57 -29.29
N THR A 57 8.21 8.72 -29.46
CA THR A 57 8.27 7.43 -28.79
C THR A 57 9.70 7.12 -28.38
N PHE A 58 9.86 6.75 -27.12
CA PHE A 58 11.09 6.20 -26.57
C PHE A 58 11.18 4.71 -26.85
N GLN A 59 12.36 4.11 -26.78
CA GLN A 59 12.51 2.68 -27.01
C GLN A 59 12.17 1.90 -25.75
N ASP A 60 12.71 2.35 -24.62
CA ASP A 60 12.67 1.65 -23.33
C ASP A 60 13.02 2.62 -22.18
N SER A 61 13.14 2.07 -20.98
CA SER A 61 13.40 2.82 -19.75
C SER A 61 14.78 3.50 -19.72
N THR A 62 15.69 3.15 -20.62
CA THR A 62 17.02 3.77 -20.73
C THR A 62 17.03 5.00 -21.63
N THR A 63 15.97 5.24 -22.41
CA THR A 63 15.88 6.40 -23.29
C THR A 63 15.70 7.68 -22.48
N THR A 64 16.54 8.69 -22.74
CA THR A 64 16.31 10.06 -22.22
C THR A 64 16.27 11.10 -23.33
N CYS A 65 15.41 12.10 -23.20
CA CYS A 65 15.22 13.14 -24.22
C CYS A 65 14.96 14.52 -23.60
N THR A 66 15.60 15.55 -24.13
CA THR A 66 15.28 16.95 -23.83
C THR A 66 14.23 17.49 -24.81
N TYR A 67 13.12 17.99 -24.28
CA TYR A 67 12.12 18.76 -25.03
C TYR A 67 12.51 20.24 -24.99
N ASP A 68 13.04 20.74 -26.11
CA ASP A 68 13.37 22.14 -26.31
C ASP A 68 12.64 22.64 -27.57
N ASN A 69 11.31 22.55 -27.56
CA ASN A 69 10.48 22.84 -28.73
C ASN A 69 9.43 23.92 -28.41
N PHE A 70 9.20 24.83 -29.37
CA PHE A 70 8.25 25.94 -29.22
C PHE A 70 6.84 25.63 -29.74
N PHE A 71 6.68 24.53 -30.48
CA PHE A 71 5.42 24.19 -31.12
C PHE A 71 4.63 23.17 -30.30
N PRO A 72 3.29 23.25 -30.30
CA PRO A 72 2.49 22.21 -29.71
C PRO A 72 2.75 20.84 -30.35
N VAL A 73 2.78 19.80 -29.52
CA VAL A 73 2.91 18.40 -29.95
C VAL A 73 1.52 17.81 -30.13
N SER A 74 1.29 17.18 -31.27
CA SER A 74 0.10 16.37 -31.52
C SER A 74 0.51 14.92 -31.76
N GLY A 75 -0.40 13.98 -31.51
CA GLY A 75 -0.22 12.55 -31.69
C GLY A 75 0.15 11.82 -30.39
N ASP A 76 0.64 10.60 -30.56
CA ASP A 76 0.88 9.69 -29.46
C ASP A 76 2.26 9.91 -28.85
N ILE A 77 2.32 10.05 -27.53
CA ILE A 77 3.54 10.15 -26.75
C ILE A 77 3.71 8.85 -25.96
N ASN A 78 4.80 8.14 -26.25
CA ASN A 78 5.16 6.88 -25.59
C ASN A 78 6.51 7.06 -24.89
N LEU A 79 6.52 7.02 -23.57
CA LEU A 79 7.76 7.18 -22.80
C LEU A 79 8.43 5.83 -22.49
N HIS A 80 7.72 4.70 -22.53
CA HIS A 80 8.27 3.37 -22.22
C HIS A 80 9.16 3.34 -20.96
N ASN A 81 8.73 4.03 -19.91
CA ASN A 81 9.44 4.25 -18.66
C ASN A 81 10.74 5.10 -18.74
N GLY A 82 11.08 5.64 -19.90
CA GLY A 82 12.19 6.58 -20.08
C GLY A 82 11.90 7.98 -19.55
N THR A 83 12.86 8.89 -19.69
CA THR A 83 12.82 10.22 -19.07
C THR A 83 12.79 11.36 -20.09
N LEU A 84 11.77 12.22 -19.99
CA LEU A 84 11.67 13.48 -20.72
C LEU A 84 12.06 14.65 -19.81
N PHE A 85 13.04 15.45 -20.23
CA PHE A 85 13.43 16.70 -19.57
C PHE A 85 12.80 17.87 -20.31
N LEU A 86 12.08 18.75 -19.62
CA LEU A 86 11.55 19.97 -20.23
C LEU A 86 12.59 21.08 -20.14
N SER A 87 12.80 21.77 -21.25
CA SER A 87 13.51 23.06 -21.33
C SER A 87 12.61 24.19 -21.84
N GLN A 88 11.36 23.86 -22.18
CA GLN A 88 10.28 24.73 -22.57
C GLN A 88 8.95 24.11 -22.11
N ASP A 89 7.90 24.92 -22.06
CA ASP A 89 6.55 24.43 -21.77
C ASP A 89 6.05 23.51 -22.89
N LEU A 90 5.51 22.36 -22.51
CA LEU A 90 4.99 21.35 -23.43
C LEU A 90 3.48 21.53 -23.60
N THR A 91 3.06 22.05 -24.76
CA THR A 91 1.64 22.09 -25.10
C THR A 91 1.25 20.84 -25.89
N LEU A 92 0.26 20.09 -25.41
CA LEU A 92 -0.33 18.95 -26.11
C LEU A 92 -1.56 19.40 -26.90
N ALA A 93 -1.40 19.46 -28.22
CA ALA A 93 -2.42 19.87 -29.17
C ALA A 93 -3.13 18.68 -29.78
N ASN A 94 -4.44 18.80 -29.94
CA ASN A 94 -5.28 17.70 -30.44
C ASN A 94 -4.95 17.25 -31.87
N PRO A 95 -5.06 15.94 -32.15
CA PRO A 95 -5.26 14.84 -31.18
C PRO A 95 -3.98 14.58 -30.37
N TYR A 96 -4.08 14.17 -29.11
CA TYR A 96 -2.91 13.69 -28.35
C TYR A 96 -3.28 12.54 -27.41
N ARG A 97 -2.34 11.63 -27.16
CA ARG A 97 -2.47 10.55 -26.17
C ARG A 97 -1.13 10.32 -25.47
N LEU A 98 -1.15 10.15 -24.15
CA LEU A 98 -0.01 9.60 -23.41
C LEU A 98 -0.28 8.08 -23.30
N ILE A 99 0.55 7.26 -23.94
CA ILE A 99 0.27 5.82 -24.13
C ILE A 99 1.12 4.93 -23.24
N THR A 100 2.26 5.42 -22.73
CA THR A 100 3.05 4.68 -21.75
C THR A 100 3.60 5.58 -20.67
N THR A 101 3.83 4.99 -19.51
CA THR A 101 4.33 5.63 -18.29
C THR A 101 5.80 6.01 -18.45
N GLY A 102 6.32 6.82 -17.54
CA GLY A 102 7.69 7.32 -17.58
C GLY A 102 7.88 8.51 -16.67
N SER A 103 9.01 9.19 -16.85
CA SER A 103 9.39 10.34 -16.05
C SER A 103 9.34 11.62 -16.87
N ILE A 104 8.70 12.66 -16.33
CA ILE A 104 8.81 14.02 -16.85
C ILE A 104 9.41 14.93 -15.78
N TRP A 105 10.57 15.49 -16.09
CA TRP A 105 11.27 16.42 -15.23
C TRP A 105 11.08 17.82 -15.81
N GLY A 106 10.22 18.60 -15.18
CA GLY A 106 9.77 19.88 -15.68
C GLY A 106 10.75 21.01 -15.47
N TYR A 107 11.60 20.98 -14.44
CA TYR A 107 12.45 22.14 -14.07
C TYR A 107 11.63 23.45 -14.00
N ASP A 108 10.44 23.36 -13.39
CA ASP A 108 9.45 24.42 -13.22
C ASP A 108 8.68 24.84 -14.50
N HIS A 109 8.81 24.07 -15.58
CA HIS A 109 7.99 24.22 -16.79
C HIS A 109 6.58 23.62 -16.63
N GLU A 110 5.72 23.99 -17.58
CA GLU A 110 4.33 23.52 -17.64
C GLU A 110 4.11 22.45 -18.73
N ILE A 111 3.17 21.54 -18.46
CA ILE A 111 2.55 20.68 -19.46
C ILE A 111 1.09 21.12 -19.57
N GLU A 112 0.70 21.60 -20.74
CA GLU A 112 -0.67 22.04 -20.99
C GLU A 112 -1.39 21.09 -21.95
N CYS A 113 -2.44 20.46 -21.44
CA CYS A 113 -3.38 19.67 -22.23
C CYS A 113 -4.47 20.57 -22.81
N THR A 114 -4.51 20.81 -24.13
CA THR A 114 -5.54 21.67 -24.75
C THR A 114 -6.95 21.07 -24.66
N ALA A 115 -7.97 21.90 -24.44
CA ALA A 115 -9.34 21.45 -24.13
C ALA A 115 -10.05 20.75 -25.31
N GLN A 116 -10.49 19.50 -25.14
CA GLN A 116 -11.78 18.99 -25.65
C GLN A 116 -12.26 17.67 -25.00
N ALA A 117 -13.49 17.27 -25.31
CA ALA A 117 -14.25 16.18 -24.70
C ALA A 117 -13.74 14.77 -25.07
N THR A 118 -13.73 13.91 -24.05
CA THR A 118 -13.58 12.45 -24.01
C THR A 118 -12.16 11.87 -23.89
N PHE A 119 -11.79 11.72 -22.62
CA PHE A 119 -10.77 10.86 -22.01
C PHE A 119 -9.31 11.27 -22.26
N PHE A 120 -8.81 12.17 -21.41
CA PHE A 120 -7.40 12.07 -21.00
C PHE A 120 -7.27 10.79 -20.18
N SER A 121 -7.03 9.67 -20.87
CA SER A 121 -6.58 8.41 -20.27
C SER A 121 -5.09 8.56 -20.04
N ILE A 122 -4.67 8.63 -18.78
CA ILE A 122 -3.28 8.30 -18.44
C ILE A 122 -3.10 6.81 -18.77
N PRO A 123 -1.95 6.39 -19.32
CA PRO A 123 -1.89 5.17 -20.10
C PRO A 123 -2.23 3.85 -19.41
N GLU A 124 -2.73 2.90 -20.21
CA GLU A 124 -2.78 1.47 -19.87
C GLU A 124 -1.36 0.96 -19.61
N MET A 125 -1.22 0.15 -18.56
CA MET A 125 0.06 -0.37 -18.09
C MET A 125 0.83 -1.13 -19.20
N LEU A 126 2.13 -0.84 -19.30
CA LEU A 126 3.13 -1.88 -19.60
C LEU A 126 4.06 -1.99 -18.39
N TYR A 127 3.89 -3.10 -17.67
CA TYR A 127 4.44 -3.45 -16.37
C TYR A 127 5.96 -3.35 -16.28
N VAL A 128 6.48 -2.57 -15.32
CA VAL A 128 7.81 -2.83 -14.73
C VAL A 128 7.86 -2.20 -13.33
N HIS A 129 8.08 -2.99 -12.27
CA HIS A 129 8.77 -2.48 -11.07
C HIS A 129 10.20 -2.15 -11.51
N SER A 130 10.72 -0.97 -11.17
CA SER A 130 12.13 -0.65 -11.44
C SER A 130 13.07 -0.94 -10.27
N GLY A 131 12.59 -1.44 -9.13
CA GLY A 131 13.46 -1.90 -8.05
C GLY A 131 12.79 -2.00 -6.68
N PHE A 132 13.44 -2.75 -5.80
CA PHE A 132 13.29 -2.63 -4.35
C PHE A 132 14.62 -2.19 -3.78
N THR A 133 14.58 -1.18 -2.93
CA THR A 133 15.76 -0.65 -2.24
C THR A 133 15.71 -1.05 -0.77
N GLN A 134 16.77 -1.65 -0.25
CA GLN A 134 16.86 -1.91 1.19
C GLN A 134 16.95 -0.57 1.94
N VAL A 135 16.00 -0.31 2.84
CA VAL A 135 15.94 0.93 3.63
C VAL A 135 16.28 0.73 5.10
N ALA A 136 16.00 -0.43 5.68
CA ALA A 136 16.37 -0.77 7.05
C ALA A 136 16.74 -2.25 7.19
N GLN A 137 17.61 -2.57 8.16
CA GLN A 137 17.97 -3.95 8.49
C GLN A 137 18.44 -4.06 9.93
N GLU A 138 18.00 -5.11 10.61
CA GLU A 138 18.38 -5.43 11.99
C GLU A 138 18.79 -6.90 12.11
N ASN A 139 19.82 -7.17 12.92
CA ASN A 139 20.24 -8.53 13.27
C ASN A 139 19.64 -8.92 14.62
N LEU A 140 18.69 -9.86 14.61
CA LEU A 140 17.93 -10.27 15.78
C LEU A 140 18.66 -11.31 16.65
N GLY A 141 19.85 -11.76 16.23
CA GLY A 141 20.69 -12.72 16.95
C GLY A 141 20.21 -14.17 16.94
N ALA A 142 19.08 -14.46 16.27
CA ALA A 142 18.61 -15.82 15.97
C ALA A 142 17.73 -15.82 14.71
N ILE A 143 17.52 -17.02 14.12
CA ILE A 143 16.76 -17.20 12.88
C ILE A 143 15.38 -16.57 13.02
N VAL A 144 14.95 -15.78 12.03
CA VAL A 144 13.61 -15.20 12.01
C VAL A 144 12.67 -16.20 11.34
N ASN A 145 11.66 -16.69 12.06
CA ASN A 145 10.71 -17.70 11.56
C ASN A 145 9.47 -17.07 10.92
N SER A 146 9.01 -15.94 11.45
CA SER A 146 7.82 -15.24 10.97
C SER A 146 7.98 -13.74 11.23
N VAL A 147 7.37 -12.97 10.34
CA VAL A 147 7.31 -11.51 10.41
C VAL A 147 5.88 -11.07 10.11
N GLY A 148 5.42 -10.01 10.76
CA GLY A 148 4.10 -9.43 10.53
C GLY A 148 4.13 -7.92 10.66
N TRP A 149 3.30 -7.22 9.87
CA TRP A 149 3.17 -5.76 9.90
C TRP A 149 1.85 -5.35 10.51
N SER A 150 1.85 -4.34 11.39
CA SER A 150 0.63 -3.80 11.99
C SER A 150 -0.22 -3.07 10.97
N SER A 151 -1.54 -3.10 11.16
CA SER A 151 -2.54 -2.45 10.29
C SER A 151 -2.36 -0.94 10.16
N ASP A 152 -1.67 -0.31 11.11
CA ASP A 152 -1.38 1.12 11.13
C ASP A 152 -0.08 1.50 10.38
N ASN A 153 0.61 0.54 9.75
CA ASN A 153 1.90 0.70 9.06
C ASN A 153 3.12 1.02 9.96
N HIS A 154 2.98 1.09 11.28
CA HIS A 154 4.06 1.60 12.14
C HIS A 154 4.89 0.52 12.85
N TYR A 155 4.37 -0.70 12.99
CA TYR A 155 5.01 -1.73 13.81
C TYR A 155 5.23 -3.03 13.04
N ILE A 156 6.39 -3.64 13.29
CA ILE A 156 6.78 -4.93 12.72
C ILE A 156 7.04 -5.89 13.88
N MET A 157 6.34 -7.02 13.87
CA MET A 157 6.60 -8.16 14.76
C MET A 157 7.55 -9.12 14.06
N ALA A 158 8.56 -9.60 14.78
CA ALA A 158 9.45 -10.67 14.33
C ALA A 158 9.53 -11.77 15.40
N THR A 159 9.23 -13.00 15.02
CA THR A 159 9.36 -14.18 15.89
C THR A 159 10.63 -14.95 15.54
N ILE A 160 11.44 -15.28 16.55
CA ILE A 160 12.78 -15.85 16.35
C ILE A 160 12.95 -17.26 16.97
N ASN A 161 13.85 -18.04 16.37
CA ASN A 161 14.26 -19.36 16.84
C ASN A 161 15.29 -19.27 17.97
N LYS A 162 14.80 -18.96 19.16
CA LYS A 162 15.61 -18.85 20.37
C LYS A 162 14.91 -19.54 21.54
N THR A 163 15.70 -20.10 22.45
CA THR A 163 15.23 -20.63 23.73
C THR A 163 15.86 -19.80 24.85
N GLY A 164 15.16 -18.77 25.33
CA GLY A 164 15.59 -17.89 26.42
C GLY A 164 15.81 -16.43 25.97
N GLY A 165 15.24 -15.49 26.73
CA GLY A 165 15.22 -14.05 26.42
C GLY A 165 13.89 -13.63 25.81
N TYR A 166 13.87 -12.55 25.00
CA TYR A 166 12.68 -12.15 24.24
C TYR A 166 12.69 -12.83 22.87
N GLU A 167 11.69 -13.66 22.58
CA GLU A 167 11.58 -14.41 21.32
C GLU A 167 10.56 -13.81 20.33
N ALA A 168 9.67 -12.95 20.80
CA ALA A 168 8.80 -12.11 19.97
C ALA A 168 9.26 -10.66 20.11
N LEU A 169 9.81 -10.10 19.03
CA LEU A 169 10.44 -8.78 19.02
C LEU A 169 9.59 -7.80 18.23
N LEU A 170 9.16 -6.72 18.89
CA LEU A 170 8.40 -5.64 18.26
C LEU A 170 9.35 -4.51 17.87
N TYR A 171 9.28 -4.05 16.63
CA TYR A 171 9.98 -2.89 16.12
C TYR A 171 8.99 -1.82 15.68
N TYR A 172 9.30 -0.55 15.96
CA TYR A 172 8.65 0.60 15.34
C TYR A 172 9.45 0.97 14.08
N PHE A 173 8.75 1.21 12.98
CA PHE A 173 9.31 1.64 11.70
C PHE A 173 8.77 3.02 11.35
N ASP A 174 9.68 3.96 11.07
CA ASP A 174 9.35 5.35 10.77
C ASP A 174 9.42 5.71 9.27
N GLY A 175 9.53 4.69 8.40
CA GLY A 175 9.79 4.85 6.97
C GLY A 175 11.27 4.70 6.59
N ALA A 176 12.19 4.72 7.55
CA ALA A 176 13.63 4.62 7.27
C ALA A 176 14.42 3.77 8.28
N THR A 177 13.98 3.68 9.54
CA THR A 177 14.73 3.03 10.61
C THR A 177 13.85 2.09 11.44
N LEU A 178 14.48 1.04 11.99
CA LEU A 178 13.84 0.09 12.89
C LEU A 178 14.25 0.42 14.33
N THR A 179 13.29 0.74 15.19
CA THR A 179 13.52 1.00 16.62
C THR A 179 12.90 -0.10 17.46
N SER A 180 13.71 -0.82 18.24
CA SER A 180 13.20 -1.90 19.10
C SER A 180 12.27 -1.35 20.19
N THR A 181 11.10 -1.97 20.34
CA THR A 181 10.11 -1.65 21.36
C THR A 181 10.19 -2.71 22.46
N THR A 182 10.41 -2.27 23.70
CA THR A 182 10.52 -3.19 24.83
C THR A 182 9.16 -3.60 25.37
N MET A 183 9.02 -4.89 25.66
CA MET A 183 7.92 -5.40 26.47
C MET A 183 8.02 -4.80 27.87
N THR A 184 6.95 -4.15 28.35
CA THR A 184 6.87 -3.74 29.75
C THR A 184 5.79 -4.58 30.42
N ASP A 185 6.21 -5.69 31.02
CA ASP A 185 5.34 -6.47 31.89
C ASP A 185 5.69 -6.16 33.35
N GLY A 186 4.68 -5.79 34.13
CA GLY A 186 4.77 -5.35 35.52
C GLY A 186 5.09 -6.47 36.52
N GLY A 187 5.90 -7.46 36.17
CA GLY A 187 6.46 -8.45 37.10
C GLY A 187 6.38 -9.92 36.67
N THR A 188 5.64 -10.27 35.63
CA THR A 188 5.83 -11.53 34.89
C THR A 188 6.83 -11.25 33.77
N SER A 189 7.83 -12.10 33.53
CA SER A 189 8.63 -11.88 32.34
C SER A 189 7.76 -12.24 31.13
N GLY A 190 7.53 -11.31 30.21
CA GLY A 190 6.93 -11.59 28.89
C GLY A 190 7.81 -12.47 27.99
N GLU A 191 8.71 -13.24 28.60
CA GLU A 191 9.60 -14.20 27.98
C GLU A 191 8.79 -15.44 27.63
N ILE A 192 8.82 -15.80 26.35
CA ILE A 192 8.13 -16.99 25.85
C ILE A 192 8.98 -18.24 26.16
N SER A 193 10.30 -18.07 26.27
CA SER A 193 11.27 -19.11 26.68
C SER A 193 11.28 -20.35 25.78
N GLN A 194 10.78 -20.22 24.56
CA GLN A 194 10.64 -21.29 23.57
C GLN A 194 10.65 -20.70 22.16
N ASN A 195 10.99 -21.55 21.18
CA ASN A 195 11.02 -21.16 19.77
C ASN A 195 9.63 -20.67 19.30
N THR A 196 9.56 -19.42 18.83
CA THR A 196 8.33 -18.82 18.28
C THR A 196 8.28 -19.06 16.77
N LEU A 197 7.16 -19.58 16.28
CA LEU A 197 7.07 -20.16 14.93
C LEU A 197 6.28 -19.29 13.97
N SER A 198 5.23 -18.62 14.45
CA SER A 198 4.34 -17.82 13.61
C SER A 198 3.83 -16.59 14.35
N CYS A 199 3.63 -15.50 13.62
CA CYS A 199 2.88 -14.36 14.10
C CYS A 199 1.88 -13.85 13.06
N ALA A 200 0.78 -13.28 13.55
CA ALA A 200 -0.22 -12.65 12.72
C ALA A 200 -0.82 -11.43 13.42
N TRP A 201 -0.81 -10.28 12.75
CA TRP A 201 -1.46 -9.07 13.24
C TRP A 201 -2.96 -9.12 12.99
N HIS A 202 -3.69 -8.58 13.94
CA HIS A 202 -5.12 -8.37 13.79
C HIS A 202 -5.35 -7.31 12.67
N PRO A 203 -6.35 -7.49 11.78
CA PRO A 203 -6.52 -6.67 10.57
C PRO A 203 -6.84 -5.20 10.84
N GLU A 204 -7.50 -4.89 11.96
CA GLU A 204 -7.92 -3.53 12.32
C GLU A 204 -7.16 -2.96 13.54
N PHE A 205 -7.11 -3.69 14.65
CA PHE A 205 -6.55 -3.25 15.93
C PHE A 205 -5.11 -3.73 16.18
N ASN A 206 -4.39 -3.09 17.10
CA ASN A 206 -2.99 -3.37 17.43
C ASN A 206 -2.76 -4.63 18.29
N TYR A 207 -3.50 -5.71 18.01
CA TYR A 207 -3.25 -7.04 18.57
C TYR A 207 -2.37 -7.85 17.63
N VAL A 208 -1.48 -8.66 18.20
CA VAL A 208 -0.68 -9.63 17.45
C VAL A 208 -0.71 -10.97 18.14
N ALA A 209 -1.08 -12.01 17.39
CA ALA A 209 -1.03 -13.39 17.82
C ALA A 209 0.37 -13.94 17.54
N VAL A 210 0.93 -14.68 18.50
CA VAL A 210 2.21 -15.36 18.39
C VAL A 210 2.05 -16.81 18.84
N GLY A 211 2.39 -17.72 17.94
CA GLY A 211 2.43 -19.16 18.20
C GLY A 211 3.87 -19.64 18.44
N ARG A 212 4.04 -20.58 19.36
CA ARG A 212 5.36 -21.18 19.66
C ARG A 212 5.36 -22.71 19.61
N ALA A 213 6.55 -23.29 19.67
CA ALA A 213 6.75 -24.72 19.87
C ALA A 213 6.24 -25.16 21.25
N SER A 214 5.73 -26.39 21.34
CA SER A 214 5.27 -27.01 22.58
C SER A 214 6.38 -27.10 23.61
N GLY A 215 6.05 -26.85 24.87
CA GLY A 215 7.02 -26.80 25.96
C GLY A 215 6.35 -26.35 27.25
N PRO A 216 7.10 -26.12 28.34
CA PRO A 216 6.51 -25.62 29.58
C PRO A 216 5.82 -24.26 29.38
N GLY A 217 4.55 -24.13 29.78
CA GLY A 217 3.76 -22.90 29.71
C GLY A 217 2.69 -22.93 28.60
N ASN A 218 2.18 -21.76 28.21
CA ASN A 218 1.15 -21.61 27.18
C ASN A 218 1.75 -21.48 25.77
N GLU A 219 1.15 -22.03 24.71
CA GLU A 219 1.72 -21.99 23.35
C GLU A 219 1.21 -20.84 22.49
N LEU A 220 0.00 -20.34 22.77
CA LEU A 220 -0.56 -19.16 22.09
C LEU A 220 -0.41 -17.94 22.99
N TYR A 221 0.10 -16.84 22.43
CA TYR A 221 0.16 -15.54 23.10
C TYR A 221 -0.50 -14.49 22.22
N ILE A 222 -1.34 -13.63 22.83
CA ILE A 222 -1.86 -12.42 22.22
C ILE A 222 -1.18 -11.25 22.92
N PHE A 223 -0.43 -10.47 22.15
CA PHE A 223 0.12 -9.22 22.63
C PHE A 223 -0.72 -8.05 22.12
N TYR A 224 -0.62 -6.93 22.83
CA TYR A 224 -1.27 -5.69 22.46
C TYR A 224 -0.30 -4.52 22.55
N LYS A 225 -0.30 -3.67 21.52
CA LYS A 225 0.44 -2.41 21.53
C LYS A 225 -0.53 -1.24 21.66
N ASP A 226 -0.63 -0.70 22.88
CA ASP A 226 -1.28 0.59 23.12
C ASP A 226 -0.54 1.67 22.29
N TYR A 227 -1.25 2.59 21.63
CA TYR A 227 -0.63 3.68 20.86
C TYR A 227 0.41 4.46 21.68
N THR A 228 0.11 4.74 22.95
CA THR A 228 0.98 5.49 23.87
C THR A 228 1.58 4.64 24.99
N GLY A 229 1.15 3.39 25.12
CA GLY A 229 1.46 2.52 26.24
C GLY A 229 2.49 1.45 25.88
N PRO A 230 2.83 0.61 26.87
CA PRO A 230 3.79 -0.45 26.66
C PRO A 230 3.25 -1.52 25.71
N PHE A 231 4.16 -2.15 24.99
CA PHE A 231 3.88 -3.46 24.40
C PHE A 231 3.72 -4.47 25.56
N ARG A 232 2.56 -5.12 25.65
CA ARG A 232 2.23 -6.01 26.77
C ARG A 232 1.61 -7.32 26.31
N LEU A 233 1.81 -8.35 27.13
CA LEU A 233 1.05 -9.59 27.03
C LEU A 233 -0.40 -9.31 27.41
N PHE A 234 -1.32 -9.70 26.55
CA PHE A 234 -2.76 -9.49 26.75
C PHE A 234 -3.48 -10.77 27.15
N ALA A 235 -3.24 -11.87 26.43
CA ALA A 235 -3.81 -13.18 26.72
C ALA A 235 -2.83 -14.29 26.33
N SER A 236 -2.99 -15.47 26.91
CA SER A 236 -2.29 -16.67 26.45
C SER A 236 -3.11 -17.93 26.72
N VAL A 237 -2.89 -18.97 25.90
CA VAL A 237 -3.64 -20.23 25.95
C VAL A 237 -2.68 -21.42 25.88
N ASP A 238 -2.88 -22.39 26.78
CA ASP A 238 -2.25 -23.71 26.75
C ASP A 238 -2.92 -24.57 25.68
N VAL A 239 -2.15 -24.93 24.65
CA VAL A 239 -2.64 -25.72 23.50
C VAL A 239 -2.03 -27.12 23.52
N GLY A 240 -0.89 -27.32 24.18
CA GLY A 240 -0.24 -28.62 24.31
C GLY A 240 0.42 -29.16 23.03
N SER A 241 0.53 -28.34 21.98
CA SER A 241 1.20 -28.70 20.70
C SER A 241 1.85 -27.49 20.03
N ASN A 242 2.75 -27.71 19.05
CA ASN A 242 3.36 -26.58 18.36
C ASN A 242 2.29 -25.83 17.58
N ILE A 243 2.26 -24.50 17.72
CA ILE A 243 1.47 -23.63 16.87
C ILE A 243 2.33 -23.21 15.68
N ASN A 244 2.13 -23.88 14.55
CA ASN A 244 2.90 -23.65 13.34
C ASN A 244 2.40 -22.44 12.56
N ALA A 245 1.11 -22.12 12.62
CA ALA A 245 0.54 -21.02 11.86
C ALA A 245 -0.55 -20.29 12.65
N CYS A 246 -0.65 -18.98 12.48
CA CYS A 246 -1.71 -18.13 13.01
C CYS A 246 -2.32 -17.33 11.86
N ALA A 247 -3.65 -17.23 11.79
CA ALA A 247 -4.34 -16.40 10.81
C ALA A 247 -5.57 -15.73 11.44
N TRP A 248 -5.64 -14.41 11.36
CA TRP A 248 -6.84 -13.66 11.74
C TRP A 248 -7.86 -13.69 10.62
N HIS A 249 -9.12 -13.90 10.98
CA HIS A 249 -10.23 -13.68 10.05
C HIS A 249 -10.30 -12.19 9.68
N PRO A 250 -10.64 -11.80 8.43
CA PRO A 250 -10.65 -10.40 8.00
C PRO A 250 -11.54 -9.47 8.84
N SER A 251 -12.60 -10.00 9.47
CA SER A 251 -13.45 -9.20 10.39
C SER A 251 -12.74 -8.80 11.70
N GLY A 252 -11.66 -9.51 12.05
CA GLY A 252 -10.96 -9.40 13.32
C GLY A 252 -11.60 -10.18 14.49
N ASP A 253 -12.77 -10.77 14.29
CA ASP A 253 -13.52 -11.40 15.39
C ASP A 253 -13.16 -12.87 15.63
N TYR A 254 -12.22 -13.42 14.85
CA TYR A 254 -11.76 -14.80 14.98
C TYR A 254 -10.28 -14.92 14.68
N LEU A 255 -9.61 -15.80 15.42
CA LEU A 255 -8.23 -16.23 15.18
C LEU A 255 -8.24 -17.74 14.94
N VAL A 256 -7.66 -18.18 13.84
CA VAL A 256 -7.41 -19.61 13.58
C VAL A 256 -5.94 -19.90 13.81
N ILE A 257 -5.65 -20.98 14.53
CA ILE A 257 -4.31 -21.53 14.66
C ILE A 257 -4.20 -22.89 13.99
N GLY A 258 -3.04 -23.16 13.40
CA GLY A 258 -2.66 -24.44 12.83
C GLY A 258 -1.57 -25.10 13.66
N THR A 259 -1.76 -26.37 14.01
CA THR A 259 -0.84 -27.10 14.89
C THR A 259 -0.08 -28.21 14.17
N ASN A 260 0.96 -28.74 14.84
CA ASN A 260 1.62 -29.97 14.41
C ASN A 260 1.03 -31.25 15.01
N ASN A 261 -0.12 -31.15 15.68
CA ASN A 261 -0.79 -32.28 16.28
C ASN A 261 -1.73 -32.94 15.27
N SER A 262 -1.62 -34.27 15.13
CA SER A 262 -2.46 -35.07 14.23
C SER A 262 -3.87 -35.33 14.75
N ASN A 263 -4.22 -34.75 15.90
CA ASN A 263 -5.58 -34.60 16.40
C ASN A 263 -5.57 -33.18 16.98
N GLU A 264 -6.40 -32.27 16.51
CA GLU A 264 -6.36 -30.82 16.79
C GLU A 264 -5.47 -30.01 15.83
N GLU A 265 -5.49 -30.36 14.54
CA GLU A 265 -4.72 -29.66 13.51
C GLU A 265 -5.11 -28.18 13.37
N LEU A 266 -6.40 -27.85 13.48
CA LEU A 266 -6.91 -26.48 13.43
C LEU A 266 -7.76 -26.16 14.65
N ILE A 267 -7.55 -24.97 15.23
CA ILE A 267 -8.38 -24.48 16.34
C ILE A 267 -8.80 -23.04 16.06
N THR A 268 -10.10 -22.79 16.08
CA THR A 268 -10.69 -21.45 15.88
C THR A 268 -11.07 -20.84 17.23
N TYR A 269 -10.53 -19.67 17.54
CA TYR A 269 -10.89 -18.89 18.72
C TYR A 269 -11.75 -17.69 18.31
N PRO A 270 -12.97 -17.55 18.84
CA PRO A 270 -13.67 -16.27 18.83
C PRO A 270 -12.85 -15.22 19.57
N PHE A 271 -12.82 -14.00 19.06
CA PHE A 271 -12.08 -12.89 19.65
C PHE A 271 -12.97 -11.67 19.75
N ASN A 272 -13.09 -11.12 20.96
CA ASN A 272 -13.75 -9.85 21.14
C ASN A 272 -12.72 -8.73 20.97
N LYS A 273 -12.70 -8.09 19.80
CA LYS A 273 -11.74 -7.02 19.48
C LYS A 273 -11.85 -5.75 20.33
N ILE A 274 -12.97 -5.55 21.02
CA ILE A 274 -13.16 -4.42 21.94
C ILE A 274 -12.53 -4.71 23.30
N THR A 275 -12.68 -5.94 23.80
CA THR A 275 -12.17 -6.34 25.13
C THR A 275 -10.85 -7.11 25.07
N GLY A 276 -10.39 -7.49 23.88
CA GLY A 276 -9.24 -8.35 23.61
C GLY A 276 -9.37 -9.79 24.12
N VAL A 277 -10.57 -10.24 24.47
CA VAL A 277 -10.78 -11.55 25.12
C VAL A 277 -10.90 -12.64 24.06
N LEU A 278 -10.09 -13.70 24.20
CA LEU A 278 -10.25 -14.96 23.48
C LEU A 278 -11.37 -15.81 24.10
N GLY A 279 -12.28 -16.29 23.27
CA GLY A 279 -13.30 -17.27 23.63
C GLY A 279 -12.74 -18.70 23.70
N THR A 280 -13.64 -19.67 23.84
CA THR A 280 -13.27 -21.10 23.82
C THR A 280 -12.89 -21.54 22.41
N GLY A 281 -11.75 -22.23 22.28
CA GLY A 281 -11.30 -22.78 21.00
C GLY A 281 -12.22 -23.88 20.47
N VAL A 282 -12.51 -23.83 19.17
CA VAL A 282 -13.28 -24.82 18.42
C VAL A 282 -12.32 -25.63 17.55
N ILE A 283 -12.17 -26.92 17.87
CA ILE A 283 -11.27 -27.84 17.16
C ILE A 283 -11.90 -28.28 15.83
N THR A 284 -11.10 -28.24 14.76
CA THR A 284 -11.39 -28.84 13.46
C THR A 284 -10.28 -29.83 13.12
N ASN A 285 -10.63 -31.13 13.12
CA ASN A 285 -9.67 -32.18 12.78
C ASN A 285 -9.61 -32.36 11.26
N LEU A 286 -8.39 -32.42 10.71
CA LEU A 286 -8.19 -32.73 9.30
C LEU A 286 -8.34 -34.24 9.08
N SER A 287 -8.81 -34.67 7.91
CA SER A 287 -8.95 -36.11 7.64
C SER A 287 -7.59 -36.78 7.44
N GLY A 288 -7.24 -37.73 8.29
CA GLY A 288 -5.95 -38.43 8.25
C GLY A 288 -4.90 -37.78 9.14
N THR A 289 -3.73 -38.41 9.33
CA THR A 289 -2.64 -37.83 10.13
C THR A 289 -1.95 -36.74 9.32
N ARG A 290 -2.31 -35.47 9.56
CA ARG A 290 -1.81 -34.31 8.81
C ARG A 290 -1.13 -33.30 9.74
N ILE A 291 -0.24 -32.48 9.19
CA ILE A 291 0.48 -31.43 9.92
C ILE A 291 0.37 -30.14 9.12
N VAL A 292 -0.15 -29.08 9.76
CA VAL A 292 -0.14 -27.72 9.19
C VAL A 292 1.29 -27.22 9.19
N THR A 293 1.77 -26.72 8.04
CA THR A 293 3.13 -26.18 7.92
C THR A 293 3.22 -24.77 8.49
N VAL A 294 4.45 -24.33 8.74
CA VAL A 294 4.70 -23.05 9.40
C VAL A 294 4.24 -21.89 8.51
N ASN A 295 3.48 -20.94 9.06
CA ASN A 295 2.89 -19.79 8.35
C ASN A 295 1.95 -20.13 7.17
N ALA A 296 1.45 -21.37 7.06
CA ALA A 296 0.65 -21.80 5.91
C ALA A 296 -0.87 -21.75 6.15
N LEU A 297 -1.36 -20.64 6.69
CA LEU A 297 -2.79 -20.34 6.82
C LEU A 297 -3.06 -18.96 6.26
N ASP A 298 -4.10 -18.83 5.43
CA ASP A 298 -4.54 -17.51 4.95
C ASP A 298 -6.03 -17.49 4.62
N PHE A 299 -6.70 -16.39 4.94
CA PHE A 299 -8.13 -16.21 4.67
C PHE A 299 -8.36 -15.55 3.31
N SER A 300 -9.44 -15.94 2.64
CA SER A 300 -9.98 -15.12 1.55
C SER A 300 -10.41 -13.75 2.09
N SER A 301 -10.34 -12.71 1.27
CA SER A 301 -10.66 -11.34 1.70
C SER A 301 -12.09 -11.13 2.17
N ASP A 302 -13.03 -11.93 1.65
CA ASP A 302 -14.42 -11.96 2.10
C ASP A 302 -14.63 -12.72 3.43
N GLY A 303 -13.59 -13.38 3.94
CA GLY A 303 -13.60 -14.16 5.18
C GLY A 303 -14.31 -15.51 5.08
N ASN A 304 -14.86 -15.86 3.93
CA ASN A 304 -15.67 -17.07 3.77
C ASN A 304 -14.84 -18.35 3.63
N TYR A 305 -13.53 -18.23 3.37
CA TYR A 305 -12.66 -19.36 3.11
C TYR A 305 -11.29 -19.24 3.78
N LEU A 306 -10.74 -20.38 4.21
CA LEU A 306 -9.40 -20.50 4.79
C LEU A 306 -8.57 -21.48 3.97
N ALA A 307 -7.47 -21.01 3.39
CA ALA A 307 -6.42 -21.83 2.78
C ALA A 307 -5.54 -22.46 3.87
N VAL A 308 -5.20 -23.73 3.68
CA VAL A 308 -4.39 -24.52 4.61
C VAL A 308 -3.34 -25.31 3.83
N GLY A 309 -2.06 -25.01 4.09
CA GLY A 309 -0.92 -25.78 3.58
C GLY A 309 -0.48 -26.87 4.55
N LEU A 310 -0.16 -28.05 4.00
CA LEU A 310 0.13 -29.25 4.78
C LEU A 310 1.46 -29.88 4.34
N ASN A 311 2.08 -30.60 5.27
CA ASN A 311 3.22 -31.46 4.96
C ASN A 311 2.79 -32.58 4.01
N SER A 312 3.67 -32.96 3.09
CA SER A 312 3.32 -34.00 2.12
C SER A 312 2.97 -35.31 2.79
N ASN A 313 1.76 -35.80 2.51
CA ASN A 313 1.27 -37.06 3.06
C ASN A 313 0.43 -37.82 2.03
N THR A 314 -0.25 -38.90 2.45
CA THR A 314 -1.20 -39.60 1.59
C THR A 314 -2.52 -38.83 1.56
N GLY A 315 -2.66 -37.82 0.71
CA GLY A 315 -3.90 -37.04 0.57
C GLY A 315 -3.69 -35.67 -0.08
N ASP A 316 -4.71 -34.81 0.00
CA ASP A 316 -4.71 -33.47 -0.60
C ASP A 316 -3.88 -32.47 0.22
N ASP A 317 -2.60 -32.26 -0.09
CA ASP A 317 -1.67 -31.42 0.71
C ASP A 317 -1.96 -29.91 0.70
N PHE A 318 -2.90 -29.47 -0.13
CA PHE A 318 -3.48 -28.12 -0.07
C PHE A 318 -5.00 -28.22 0.09
N LEU A 319 -5.54 -27.59 1.14
CA LEU A 319 -6.97 -27.55 1.43
C LEU A 319 -7.49 -26.11 1.47
N VAL A 320 -8.76 -25.94 1.11
CA VAL A 320 -9.54 -24.71 1.32
C VAL A 320 -10.81 -25.06 2.08
N TYR A 321 -10.96 -24.54 3.29
CA TYR A 321 -12.13 -24.70 4.13
C TYR A 321 -13.11 -23.56 3.95
N THR A 322 -14.40 -23.86 3.98
CA THR A 322 -15.46 -22.87 4.22
C THR A 322 -15.49 -22.46 5.68
N PHE A 323 -15.63 -21.16 5.93
CA PHE A 323 -15.74 -20.57 7.26
C PHE A 323 -17.12 -19.91 7.44
N SER A 324 -17.83 -20.27 8.51
CA SER A 324 -19.12 -19.65 8.85
C SER A 324 -19.33 -19.62 10.35
N GLY A 325 -19.48 -18.40 10.90
CA GLY A 325 -19.85 -18.21 12.31
C GLY A 325 -18.89 -18.84 13.33
N GLY A 326 -17.60 -18.93 13.01
CA GLY A 326 -16.58 -19.54 13.87
C GLY A 326 -16.36 -21.04 13.66
N ALA A 327 -16.97 -21.65 12.65
CA ALA A 327 -16.77 -23.06 12.30
C ALA A 327 -16.13 -23.21 10.91
N LEU A 328 -15.19 -24.15 10.81
CA LEU A 328 -14.64 -24.64 9.56
C LEU A 328 -15.36 -25.94 9.17
N THR A 329 -15.98 -25.98 7.99
CA THR A 329 -16.91 -27.08 7.64
C THR A 329 -16.46 -27.94 6.47
N THR A 330 -16.61 -27.44 5.25
CA THR A 330 -16.35 -28.19 4.02
C THR A 330 -14.99 -27.82 3.49
N ALA A 331 -14.15 -28.83 3.24
CA ALA A 331 -12.86 -28.65 2.57
C ALA A 331 -12.96 -29.10 1.10
N ILE A 332 -12.38 -28.31 0.22
CA ILE A 332 -11.96 -28.75 -1.12
C ILE A 332 -10.44 -28.88 -1.11
N GLY A 333 -9.91 -29.95 -1.69
CA GLY A 333 -8.50 -30.29 -1.62
C GLY A 333 -7.90 -30.58 -2.98
N VAL A 334 -6.60 -30.33 -3.10
CA VAL A 334 -5.78 -30.82 -4.20
C VAL A 334 -4.46 -31.35 -3.64
N ASP A 335 -3.94 -32.40 -4.27
CA ASP A 335 -2.66 -32.99 -3.93
C ASP A 335 -1.56 -32.48 -4.89
N PRO A 336 -0.74 -31.48 -4.48
CA PRO A 336 0.43 -31.08 -5.23
C PRO A 336 1.55 -32.14 -5.25
N VAL A 337 1.45 -33.20 -4.44
CA VAL A 337 2.43 -34.28 -4.23
C VAL A 337 3.74 -33.78 -3.62
N LEU A 338 3.73 -32.58 -3.06
CA LEU A 338 4.86 -31.85 -2.50
C LEU A 338 4.41 -31.16 -1.23
N THR A 339 5.32 -30.97 -0.27
CA THR A 339 5.00 -30.24 0.96
C THR A 339 4.66 -28.79 0.60
N VAL A 340 3.53 -28.30 1.12
CA VAL A 340 3.10 -26.92 0.97
C VAL A 340 3.70 -26.09 2.08
N ASN A 341 4.71 -25.28 1.79
CA ASN A 341 5.37 -24.43 2.78
C ASN A 341 4.65 -23.09 3.00
N ALA A 342 3.93 -22.59 2.01
CA ALA A 342 3.24 -21.31 2.10
C ALA A 342 1.96 -21.31 1.27
N VAL A 343 0.95 -20.60 1.75
CA VAL A 343 -0.29 -20.29 1.01
C VAL A 343 -0.58 -18.82 1.15
N ALA A 344 -1.09 -18.19 0.09
CA ALA A 344 -1.54 -16.80 0.13
C ALA A 344 -2.76 -16.62 -0.80
N TYR A 345 -3.91 -16.29 -0.22
CA TYR A 345 -5.09 -15.87 -0.95
C TYR A 345 -4.84 -14.49 -1.56
N ASN A 346 -5.22 -14.32 -2.82
CA ASN A 346 -5.21 -13.00 -3.42
C ASN A 346 -6.31 -12.14 -2.74
N PRO A 347 -6.00 -10.90 -2.34
CA PRO A 347 -6.91 -10.08 -1.55
C PRO A 347 -8.08 -9.50 -2.35
N THR A 348 -8.00 -9.47 -3.68
CA THR A 348 -9.04 -8.86 -4.53
C THR A 348 -9.70 -9.87 -5.47
N LEU A 349 -9.02 -10.98 -5.76
CA LEU A 349 -9.45 -11.97 -6.75
C LEU A 349 -9.45 -13.39 -6.15
N PRO A 350 -10.24 -14.32 -6.70
CA PRO A 350 -10.38 -15.67 -6.15
C PRO A 350 -9.23 -16.60 -6.58
N TYR A 351 -7.99 -16.18 -6.34
CA TYR A 351 -6.79 -16.98 -6.60
C TYR A 351 -6.05 -17.32 -5.31
N VAL A 352 -5.38 -18.47 -5.28
CA VAL A 352 -4.51 -18.89 -4.17
C VAL A 352 -3.14 -19.26 -4.69
N ALA A 353 -2.12 -18.54 -4.22
CA ALA A 353 -0.74 -18.85 -4.46
C ALA A 353 -0.27 -19.93 -3.47
N VAL A 354 0.50 -20.90 -3.96
CA VAL A 354 0.96 -22.06 -3.19
C VAL A 354 2.46 -22.25 -3.43
N GLY A 355 3.23 -22.15 -2.36
CA GLY A 355 4.67 -22.34 -2.32
C GLY A 355 5.00 -23.74 -1.83
N LEU A 356 5.84 -24.45 -2.58
CA LEU A 356 6.11 -25.87 -2.40
C LEU A 356 7.60 -26.14 -2.17
N THR A 357 7.90 -27.31 -1.60
CA THR A 357 9.28 -27.80 -1.43
C THR A 357 9.45 -29.26 -1.86
N GLY A 358 10.62 -29.55 -2.43
CA GLY A 358 10.97 -30.81 -3.05
C GLY A 358 10.42 -30.91 -4.47
N GLY A 359 11.21 -31.43 -5.43
CA GLY A 359 10.73 -31.69 -6.79
C GLY A 359 10.81 -30.50 -7.76
N THR A 360 9.96 -30.54 -8.79
CA THR A 360 9.80 -29.51 -9.83
C THR A 360 8.47 -28.81 -9.66
N GLN A 361 8.33 -27.59 -10.19
CA GLN A 361 7.12 -26.75 -10.07
C GLN A 361 6.85 -26.32 -8.64
N ASN A 362 7.86 -25.73 -7.99
CA ASN A 362 7.81 -25.33 -6.59
C ASN A 362 6.88 -24.13 -6.32
N PHE A 363 6.33 -23.50 -7.37
CA PHE A 363 5.27 -22.50 -7.27
C PHE A 363 4.04 -22.95 -8.07
N ARG A 364 2.85 -22.78 -7.48
CA ARG A 364 1.57 -22.97 -8.18
C ARG A 364 0.58 -21.87 -7.84
N LEU A 365 -0.25 -21.51 -8.82
CA LEU A 365 -1.40 -20.63 -8.63
C LEU A 365 -2.67 -21.41 -8.96
N TYR A 366 -3.64 -21.37 -8.05
CA TYR A 366 -4.95 -21.99 -8.23
C TYR A 366 -6.04 -20.94 -8.33
N TYR A 367 -6.96 -21.10 -9.28
CA TYR A 367 -8.23 -20.38 -9.32
C TYR A 367 -9.25 -21.12 -8.45
N HIS A 368 -9.82 -20.42 -7.48
CA HIS A 368 -10.84 -20.93 -6.57
C HIS A 368 -12.24 -20.57 -7.10
N ASN A 369 -12.89 -21.52 -7.76
CA ASN A 369 -14.28 -21.33 -8.18
C ASN A 369 -15.22 -21.66 -7.02
N THR A 370 -15.64 -20.63 -6.30
CA THR A 370 -16.53 -20.73 -5.12
C THR A 370 -17.91 -21.28 -5.46
N THR A 371 -18.41 -21.03 -6.68
CA THR A 371 -19.73 -21.51 -7.13
C THR A 371 -19.70 -23.00 -7.47
N ALA A 372 -18.62 -23.45 -8.12
CA ALA A 372 -18.45 -24.86 -8.47
C ALA A 372 -17.85 -25.69 -7.32
N GLY A 373 -17.24 -25.05 -6.31
CA GLY A 373 -16.52 -25.72 -5.24
C GLY A 373 -15.27 -26.44 -5.75
N THR A 374 -14.46 -25.78 -6.58
CA THR A 374 -13.28 -26.41 -7.21
C THR A 374 -12.04 -25.52 -7.15
N LEU A 375 -10.88 -26.14 -6.99
CA LEU A 375 -9.56 -25.51 -7.20
C LEU A 375 -8.99 -25.97 -8.54
N THR A 376 -8.68 -25.03 -9.43
CA THR A 376 -8.08 -25.31 -10.74
C THR A 376 -6.69 -24.70 -10.82
N GLN A 377 -5.66 -25.51 -11.03
CA GLN A 377 -4.31 -24.99 -11.24
C GLN A 377 -4.26 -24.19 -12.55
N VAL A 378 -3.91 -22.90 -12.47
CA VAL A 378 -3.79 -22.00 -13.63
C VAL A 378 -2.34 -21.69 -13.98
N VAL A 379 -1.44 -21.72 -12.99
CA VAL A 379 0.01 -21.50 -13.20
C VAL A 379 0.80 -22.57 -12.44
N ALA A 380 1.90 -23.02 -13.05
CA ALA A 380 2.97 -23.77 -12.39
C ALA A 380 4.31 -23.24 -12.87
N VAL A 381 5.14 -22.75 -11.95
CA VAL A 381 6.48 -22.26 -12.26
C VAL A 381 7.50 -23.21 -11.65
N ASP A 382 8.42 -23.68 -12.50
CA ASP A 382 9.56 -24.48 -12.06
C ASP A 382 10.62 -23.57 -11.48
N ASP A 383 10.62 -23.43 -10.15
CA ASP A 383 11.69 -22.81 -9.42
C ASP A 383 12.62 -23.88 -8.86
N ALA A 384 13.92 -23.73 -9.07
CA ALA A 384 14.93 -24.64 -8.53
C ALA A 384 15.03 -24.56 -7.00
N LYS A 385 14.46 -23.52 -6.38
CA LYS A 385 14.47 -23.29 -4.93
C LYS A 385 13.11 -23.61 -4.30
N ALA A 386 13.12 -24.01 -3.04
CA ALA A 386 11.90 -24.11 -2.25
C ALA A 386 11.34 -22.71 -1.97
N ILE A 387 10.02 -22.59 -1.97
CA ILE A 387 9.32 -21.33 -1.68
C ILE A 387 8.73 -21.42 -0.28
N ASN A 388 9.25 -20.63 0.65
CA ASN A 388 8.87 -20.70 2.06
C ASN A 388 7.89 -19.61 2.47
N ALA A 389 7.72 -18.59 1.64
CA ALA A 389 6.86 -17.46 1.96
C ALA A 389 6.23 -16.90 0.69
N LEU A 390 4.98 -16.45 0.81
CA LEU A 390 4.19 -15.82 -0.23
C LEU A 390 3.43 -14.66 0.40
N ALA A 391 3.46 -13.50 -0.25
CA ALA A 391 2.60 -12.38 0.15
C ALA A 391 2.15 -11.59 -1.07
N TRP A 392 0.84 -11.43 -1.21
CA TRP A 392 0.24 -10.47 -2.13
C TRP A 392 0.33 -9.07 -1.54
N ASP A 393 0.54 -8.07 -2.38
CA ASP A 393 0.25 -6.68 -2.02
C ASP A 393 -1.27 -6.50 -1.83
N SER A 394 -1.69 -5.41 -1.19
CA SER A 394 -3.10 -5.16 -0.85
C SER A 394 -4.01 -5.07 -2.08
N THR A 395 -3.45 -4.76 -3.26
CA THR A 395 -4.18 -4.71 -4.52
C THR A 395 -4.37 -6.09 -5.18
N GLY A 396 -3.59 -7.09 -4.78
CA GLY A 396 -3.58 -8.41 -5.40
C GLY A 396 -2.90 -8.45 -6.77
N THR A 397 -2.07 -7.45 -7.07
CA THR A 397 -1.40 -7.28 -8.36
C THR A 397 0.04 -7.80 -8.32
N PHE A 398 0.69 -7.72 -7.15
CA PHE A 398 2.07 -8.14 -6.96
C PHE A 398 2.16 -9.26 -5.94
N LEU A 399 2.93 -10.29 -6.28
CA LEU A 399 3.16 -11.44 -5.43
C LEU A 399 4.66 -11.55 -5.12
N ALA A 400 5.02 -11.36 -3.86
CA ALA A 400 6.36 -11.57 -3.35
C ALA A 400 6.56 -13.03 -2.91
N LEU A 401 7.73 -13.58 -3.23
CA LEU A 401 8.18 -14.93 -2.89
C LEU A 401 9.44 -14.85 -2.04
N GLY A 402 9.44 -15.57 -0.92
CA GLY A 402 10.63 -15.85 -0.11
C GLY A 402 11.17 -17.22 -0.46
N LEU A 403 12.41 -17.27 -0.95
CA LEU A 403 13.04 -18.48 -1.49
C LEU A 403 14.10 -19.03 -0.54
N ALA A 404 14.40 -20.32 -0.69
CA ALA A 404 15.55 -20.96 -0.05
C ALA A 404 16.90 -20.38 -0.55
N ALA A 405 17.92 -20.42 0.31
CA ALA A 405 19.27 -19.98 -0.03
C ALA A 405 19.81 -20.71 -1.29
N GLY A 406 20.51 -19.98 -2.16
CA GLY A 406 21.20 -20.60 -3.29
C GLY A 406 22.04 -19.63 -4.11
N ALA A 407 22.43 -20.02 -5.33
CA ALA A 407 23.29 -19.23 -6.20
C ALA A 407 22.58 -18.08 -6.96
N GLN A 408 21.34 -17.76 -6.61
CA GLN A 408 20.42 -16.85 -7.28
C GLN A 408 19.66 -16.01 -6.23
N GLU A 409 18.72 -15.17 -6.64
CA GLU A 409 17.87 -14.36 -5.76
C GLU A 409 17.14 -15.17 -4.67
N GLU A 410 16.95 -14.58 -3.49
CA GLU A 410 16.16 -15.12 -2.37
C GLU A 410 14.82 -14.41 -2.16
N VAL A 411 14.65 -13.25 -2.80
CA VAL A 411 13.39 -12.52 -2.88
C VAL A 411 13.07 -12.30 -4.36
N ARG A 412 11.88 -12.73 -4.77
CA ARG A 412 11.33 -12.50 -6.10
C ARG A 412 9.97 -11.84 -6.01
N VAL A 413 9.66 -10.95 -6.93
CA VAL A 413 8.31 -10.39 -7.06
C VAL A 413 7.80 -10.61 -8.48
N TYR A 414 6.57 -11.13 -8.56
CA TYR A 414 5.81 -11.25 -9.80
C TYR A 414 4.76 -10.13 -9.89
N TYR A 415 4.55 -9.65 -11.11
CA TYR A 415 3.31 -9.02 -11.52
C TYR A 415 2.33 -10.11 -11.98
N PHE A 416 1.07 -10.02 -11.54
CA PHE A 416 -0.01 -10.93 -11.92
C PHE A 416 -1.03 -10.26 -12.85
N ASP A 417 -1.14 -10.79 -14.06
CA ASP A 417 -2.20 -10.41 -14.99
C ASP A 417 -3.41 -11.30 -14.78
N ALA A 418 -4.45 -10.75 -14.15
CA ALA A 418 -5.70 -11.47 -13.91
C ALA A 418 -6.47 -11.83 -15.21
N GLN A 419 -6.31 -11.07 -16.29
CA GLN A 419 -7.03 -11.32 -17.55
C GLN A 419 -6.50 -12.55 -18.26
N THR A 420 -5.18 -12.73 -18.23
CA THR A 420 -4.48 -13.85 -18.89
C THR A 420 -4.11 -14.97 -17.92
N SER A 421 -4.20 -14.72 -16.61
CA SER A 421 -3.67 -15.58 -15.54
C SER A 421 -2.16 -15.85 -15.68
N GLU A 422 -1.40 -14.84 -16.13
CA GLU A 422 0.05 -14.93 -16.32
C GLU A 422 0.83 -14.22 -15.21
N LEU A 423 2.06 -14.69 -14.95
CA LEU A 423 2.98 -14.09 -13.99
C LEU A 423 4.26 -13.62 -14.70
N THR A 424 4.64 -12.37 -14.47
CA THR A 424 5.87 -11.78 -15.02
C THR A 424 6.82 -11.39 -13.89
N ILE A 425 8.08 -11.83 -13.93
CA ILE A 425 9.07 -11.41 -12.95
C ILE A 425 9.36 -9.93 -13.15
N VAL A 426 9.20 -9.15 -12.08
CA VAL A 426 9.39 -7.69 -12.07
C VAL A 426 10.48 -7.28 -11.09
N TYR A 427 10.86 -8.15 -10.16
CA TYR A 427 12.02 -7.95 -9.29
C TYR A 427 12.64 -9.27 -8.85
N ASN A 428 13.97 -9.27 -8.77
CA ASN A 428 14.80 -10.28 -8.13
C ASN A 428 15.90 -9.54 -7.35
N ASN A 429 16.16 -9.91 -6.10
CA ASN A 429 17.24 -9.28 -5.34
C ASN A 429 18.63 -9.68 -5.89
N ALA A 430 19.56 -8.71 -5.94
CA ALA A 430 20.93 -8.94 -6.41
C ALA A 430 21.87 -9.49 -5.33
N ALA A 431 21.49 -9.40 -4.04
CA ALA A 431 22.30 -9.81 -2.91
C ALA A 431 21.91 -11.22 -2.43
N ILE A 432 22.92 -12.02 -2.07
CA ILE A 432 22.72 -13.34 -1.47
C ILE A 432 22.26 -13.14 -0.03
N LEU A 433 20.97 -13.37 0.23
CA LEU A 433 20.47 -13.56 1.59
C LEU A 433 20.48 -15.07 1.87
N GLY A 434 20.53 -15.47 3.13
CA GLY A 434 20.11 -16.80 3.53
C GLY A 434 18.62 -17.01 3.23
N THR A 435 18.17 -18.26 3.31
CA THR A 435 16.76 -18.65 3.18
C THR A 435 15.82 -17.64 3.85
N ILE A 436 14.88 -17.10 3.06
CA ILE A 436 13.78 -16.29 3.58
C ILE A 436 12.72 -17.24 4.12
N ASN A 437 12.42 -17.15 5.41
CA ASN A 437 11.42 -17.99 6.06
C ASN A 437 10.03 -17.36 6.02
N HIS A 438 9.96 -16.03 6.03
CA HIS A 438 8.70 -15.29 5.94
C HIS A 438 8.92 -13.91 5.33
N LEU A 439 7.89 -13.40 4.66
CA LEU A 439 7.85 -12.03 4.18
C LEU A 439 6.41 -11.51 4.22
N VAL A 440 6.23 -10.19 4.30
CA VAL A 440 4.93 -9.54 4.23
C VAL A 440 5.07 -8.13 3.68
N TRP A 441 4.09 -7.68 2.91
CA TRP A 441 3.98 -6.28 2.50
C TRP A 441 3.49 -5.41 3.66
N SER A 442 3.92 -4.15 3.71
CA SER A 442 3.24 -3.17 4.54
C SER A 442 1.81 -2.95 4.04
N PRO A 443 0.82 -2.67 4.91
CA PRO A 443 -0.56 -2.37 4.49
C PRO A 443 -0.74 -1.25 3.45
N ASP A 444 0.24 -0.37 3.27
CA ASP A 444 0.26 0.65 2.21
C ASP A 444 0.99 0.21 0.92
N ASP A 445 1.53 -1.01 0.84
CA ASP A 445 2.30 -1.58 -0.28
C ASP A 445 3.62 -0.84 -0.60
N GLU A 446 4.05 0.07 0.26
CA GLU A 446 5.28 0.84 0.06
C GLU A 446 6.52 0.07 0.48
N PHE A 447 6.36 -0.93 1.35
CA PHE A 447 7.46 -1.69 1.91
C PHE A 447 7.20 -3.20 1.87
N LEU A 448 8.28 -3.96 1.78
CA LEU A 448 8.30 -5.41 1.94
C LEU A 448 9.28 -5.74 3.05
N VAL A 449 8.83 -6.43 4.11
CA VAL A 449 9.72 -6.92 5.17
C VAL A 449 10.00 -8.41 4.97
N THR A 450 11.24 -8.81 5.21
CA THR A 450 11.68 -10.20 5.16
C THR A 450 12.33 -10.62 6.47
N GLY A 451 12.09 -11.88 6.86
CA GLY A 451 12.78 -12.56 7.95
C GLY A 451 13.58 -13.75 7.41
N SER A 452 14.87 -13.83 7.73
CA SER A 452 15.77 -14.85 7.18
C SER A 452 16.45 -15.74 8.23
N VAL A 453 17.06 -16.83 7.75
CA VAL A 453 17.93 -17.72 8.53
C VAL A 453 19.25 -17.08 8.97
N ASP A 454 19.61 -15.93 8.42
CA ASP A 454 20.82 -15.18 8.81
C ASP A 454 20.58 -14.28 10.03
N ASN A 455 19.45 -14.47 10.71
CA ASN A 455 18.98 -13.66 11.82
C ASN A 455 18.59 -12.23 11.41
N LEU A 456 18.36 -11.99 10.12
CA LEU A 456 18.10 -10.65 9.60
C LEU A 456 16.61 -10.39 9.47
N LEU A 457 16.19 -9.24 9.99
CA LEU A 457 14.95 -8.56 9.63
C LEU A 457 15.31 -7.44 8.66
N THR A 458 14.82 -7.50 7.43
CA THR A 458 15.18 -6.52 6.39
C THR A 458 13.93 -5.87 5.82
N VAL A 459 13.91 -4.55 5.73
CA VAL A 459 12.83 -3.77 5.11
C VAL A 459 13.32 -3.22 3.78
N TYR A 460 12.59 -3.54 2.74
CA TYR A 460 12.77 -2.99 1.41
C TYR A 460 11.67 -1.98 1.14
N GLN A 461 12.03 -0.82 0.61
CA GLN A 461 11.08 0.09 0.00
C GLN A 461 10.86 -0.34 -1.45
N SER A 462 9.61 -0.47 -1.86
CA SER A 462 9.27 -0.59 -3.28
C SER A 462 9.56 0.78 -3.92
N ASP A 463 10.29 0.83 -5.04
CA ASP A 463 10.67 2.10 -5.68
C ASP A 463 9.48 2.80 -6.39
N GLY A 464 8.28 2.72 -5.81
CA GLY A 464 7.02 3.18 -6.36
C GLY A 464 6.26 2.06 -7.06
N LEU A 465 4.94 2.09 -6.90
CA LEU A 465 4.00 1.23 -7.59
C LEU A 465 4.34 1.19 -9.11
N PRO A 466 4.54 0.00 -9.70
CA PRO A 466 4.83 -0.15 -11.13
C PRO A 466 3.83 0.58 -11.99
N GLY A 467 4.31 1.17 -13.07
CA GLY A 467 3.48 1.98 -13.94
C GLY A 467 3.23 3.39 -13.42
N ALA A 468 3.77 3.84 -12.27
CA ALA A 468 3.57 5.23 -11.88
C ALA A 468 4.10 6.21 -12.95
N PHE A 469 3.31 7.23 -13.25
CA PHE A 469 3.73 8.37 -14.05
C PHE A 469 4.47 9.35 -13.13
N ASN A 470 5.78 9.49 -13.33
CA ASN A 470 6.65 10.23 -12.43
C ASN A 470 6.78 11.68 -12.90
N LEU A 471 6.42 12.60 -12.01
CA LEU A 471 6.52 14.04 -12.21
C LEU A 471 7.57 14.61 -11.27
N LYS A 472 8.36 15.55 -11.78
CA LYS A 472 9.34 16.29 -10.99
C LYS A 472 9.37 17.76 -11.36
N ASN A 473 9.11 18.65 -10.39
CA ASN A 473 9.19 20.10 -10.58
C ASN A 473 8.42 20.56 -11.84
N VAL A 474 7.12 20.29 -11.90
CA VAL A 474 6.30 20.48 -13.11
C VAL A 474 4.87 20.84 -12.77
N THR A 475 4.27 21.72 -13.56
CA THR A 475 2.83 22.02 -13.49
C THR A 475 2.10 21.34 -14.64
N PHE A 476 1.11 20.51 -14.33
CA PHE A 476 0.27 19.80 -15.28
C PHE A 476 -1.12 20.46 -15.35
N LYS A 477 -1.45 21.09 -16.47
CA LYS A 477 -2.75 21.74 -16.69
C LYS A 477 -3.69 20.82 -17.45
N VAL A 478 -4.76 20.39 -16.79
CA VAL A 478 -5.80 19.52 -17.33
C VAL A 478 -7.03 20.36 -17.67
N ASN A 479 -7.19 20.72 -18.95
CA ASN A 479 -8.29 21.58 -19.40
C ASN A 479 -9.58 20.82 -19.80
N SER A 480 -9.75 19.57 -19.38
CA SER A 480 -10.93 18.75 -19.65
C SER A 480 -11.12 17.65 -18.59
N ARG A 481 -12.19 16.85 -18.68
CA ARG A 481 -12.34 15.66 -17.84
C ARG A 481 -11.21 14.66 -18.10
N ALA A 482 -10.60 14.14 -17.03
CA ALA A 482 -9.51 13.17 -17.08
C ALA A 482 -9.80 11.91 -16.24
N GLU A 483 -9.16 10.82 -16.62
CA GLU A 483 -9.15 9.55 -15.89
C GLU A 483 -7.69 9.11 -15.69
N LEU A 484 -7.28 8.93 -14.43
CA LEU A 484 -6.00 8.33 -14.10
C LEU A 484 -6.17 6.83 -14.01
N LEU A 485 -5.46 6.11 -14.88
CA LEU A 485 -5.37 4.64 -14.86
C LEU A 485 -4.08 4.15 -14.20
N THR A 486 -3.23 5.07 -13.75
CA THR A 486 -1.99 4.73 -13.07
C THR A 486 -1.64 5.77 -12.02
N ASN A 487 -0.85 5.34 -11.05
CA ASN A 487 -0.34 6.15 -9.97
C ASN A 487 0.41 7.37 -10.53
N LEU A 488 0.24 8.52 -9.89
CA LEU A 488 1.00 9.72 -10.22
C LEU A 488 1.95 9.98 -9.06
N ARG A 489 3.26 9.85 -9.33
CA ARG A 489 4.31 10.05 -8.32
C ARG A 489 4.93 11.41 -8.48
N CYS A 490 5.00 12.18 -7.41
CA CYS A 490 5.67 13.47 -7.38
C CYS A 490 6.99 13.40 -6.62
N THR A 491 8.06 13.84 -7.28
CA THR A 491 9.40 14.03 -6.69
C THR A 491 9.77 15.51 -6.81
N GLY A 492 9.82 16.26 -5.70
CA GLY A 492 9.95 17.73 -5.72
C GLY A 492 8.59 18.45 -5.68
N ILE A 493 8.43 19.59 -6.36
CA ILE A 493 7.17 20.36 -6.33
C ILE A 493 6.39 20.13 -7.62
N CYS A 494 5.28 19.40 -7.54
CA CYS A 494 4.40 19.17 -8.69
C CYS A 494 3.05 19.84 -8.46
N LYS A 495 2.45 20.37 -9.52
CA LYS A 495 1.12 20.97 -9.46
C LYS A 495 0.22 20.37 -10.52
N ILE A 496 -1.03 20.05 -10.19
CA ILE A 496 -2.07 19.64 -11.14
C ILE A 496 -3.18 20.70 -11.08
N CYS A 497 -3.42 21.37 -12.20
CA CYS A 497 -4.51 22.33 -12.35
C CYS A 497 -5.65 21.69 -13.12
N GLY A 498 -6.81 21.49 -12.49
CA GLY A 498 -7.97 20.90 -13.16
C GLY A 498 -8.85 21.89 -13.89
N ASN A 499 -8.72 23.19 -13.68
CA ASN A 499 -9.63 24.21 -14.22
C ASN A 499 -11.12 23.87 -13.98
N ASN A 500 -11.42 23.40 -12.76
CA ASN A 500 -12.70 22.89 -12.26
C ASN A 500 -13.23 21.63 -12.93
N ASN A 501 -12.40 20.95 -13.74
CA ASN A 501 -12.76 19.69 -14.35
C ASN A 501 -12.78 18.53 -13.36
N ARG A 502 -13.46 17.46 -13.79
CA ARG A 502 -13.49 16.18 -13.10
C ARG A 502 -12.25 15.36 -13.43
N ILE A 503 -11.61 14.84 -12.40
CA ILE A 503 -10.54 13.86 -12.49
C ILE A 503 -10.99 12.60 -11.75
N ILE A 504 -10.95 11.45 -12.41
CA ILE A 504 -11.39 10.16 -11.86
C ILE A 504 -10.17 9.27 -11.69
N LEU A 505 -9.97 8.72 -10.50
CA LEU A 505 -8.97 7.70 -10.23
C LEU A 505 -9.67 6.34 -10.45
N GLN A 506 -9.10 5.49 -11.30
CA GLN A 506 -9.61 4.13 -11.52
C GLN A 506 -8.79 3.14 -10.69
N ASP A 507 -9.36 1.98 -10.37
CA ASP A 507 -8.63 0.80 -9.85
C ASP A 507 -7.59 1.09 -8.75
N ASP A 508 -8.00 1.80 -7.68
CA ASP A 508 -7.15 2.16 -6.52
C ASP A 508 -5.87 2.96 -6.86
N VAL A 509 -5.89 3.70 -7.98
CA VAL A 509 -4.83 4.66 -8.33
C VAL A 509 -4.59 5.64 -7.20
N ARG A 510 -3.31 5.99 -7.00
CA ARG A 510 -2.81 6.83 -5.92
C ARG A 510 -2.04 8.03 -6.46
N PHE A 511 -2.18 9.15 -5.77
CA PHE A 511 -1.20 10.22 -5.78
C PHE A 511 -0.11 9.87 -4.77
N VAL A 512 1.10 9.62 -5.27
CA VAL A 512 2.27 9.28 -4.46
C VAL A 512 3.16 10.52 -4.31
N VAL A 513 3.55 10.88 -3.10
CA VAL A 513 4.34 12.08 -2.81
C VAL A 513 5.57 11.67 -2.00
N ASP A 514 6.75 11.80 -2.60
CA ASP A 514 8.01 11.43 -1.95
C ASP A 514 8.26 12.25 -0.68
N ASN A 515 9.09 11.72 0.22
CA ASN A 515 9.50 12.47 1.41
C ASN A 515 10.21 13.78 1.01
N GLY A 516 9.72 14.91 1.51
CA GLY A 516 10.22 16.25 1.17
C GLY A 516 9.68 16.81 -0.16
N ALA A 517 8.80 16.09 -0.85
CA ALA A 517 8.08 16.57 -2.03
C ALA A 517 6.75 17.24 -1.66
N GLN A 518 6.23 18.06 -2.58
CA GLN A 518 4.94 18.71 -2.47
C GLN A 518 4.09 18.48 -3.72
N LEU A 519 2.88 17.97 -3.56
CA LEU A 519 1.88 17.91 -4.61
C LEU A 519 0.79 18.96 -4.37
N ILE A 520 0.59 19.84 -5.35
CA ILE A 520 -0.46 20.88 -5.31
C ILE A 520 -1.60 20.44 -6.24
N LEU A 521 -2.77 20.17 -5.69
CA LEU A 521 -4.00 19.88 -6.44
C LEU A 521 -4.87 21.13 -6.42
N GLU A 522 -5.14 21.71 -7.60
CA GLU A 522 -5.80 23.01 -7.70
C GLU A 522 -6.97 23.02 -8.69
N ASN A 523 -8.13 23.52 -8.24
CA ASN A 523 -9.33 23.68 -9.05
C ASN A 523 -9.74 22.34 -9.69
N ILE A 524 -9.95 21.28 -8.89
CA ILE A 524 -10.26 19.91 -9.36
C ILE A 524 -11.49 19.37 -8.64
N ASN A 525 -12.24 18.49 -9.29
CA ASN A 525 -13.19 17.60 -8.62
C ASN A 525 -12.73 16.14 -8.75
N LEU A 526 -12.32 15.51 -7.65
CA LEU A 526 -11.78 14.16 -7.59
C LEU A 526 -12.86 13.11 -7.27
N TYR A 527 -12.78 11.96 -7.96
CA TYR A 527 -13.68 10.81 -7.82
C TYR A 527 -12.89 9.51 -7.87
N GLY A 528 -13.49 8.39 -7.43
CA GLY A 528 -12.86 7.06 -7.45
C GLY A 528 -11.73 6.97 -6.44
N LEU A 529 -11.93 7.57 -5.26
CA LEU A 529 -10.90 7.72 -4.25
C LEU A 529 -10.79 6.43 -3.43
N GLY A 530 -9.83 5.58 -3.80
CA GLY A 530 -9.48 4.38 -3.03
C GLY A 530 -8.92 4.70 -1.64
N LYS A 531 -8.88 3.69 -0.75
CA LYS A 531 -8.51 3.83 0.66
C LYS A 531 -7.19 4.58 0.89
N SER A 532 -6.21 4.35 0.03
CA SER A 532 -4.86 4.92 0.08
C SER A 532 -4.57 5.85 -1.10
N CYS A 533 -5.58 6.55 -1.63
CA CYS A 533 -5.43 7.40 -2.82
C CYS A 533 -4.42 8.55 -2.64
N PHE A 534 -4.06 8.90 -1.41
CA PHE A 534 -3.01 9.86 -1.07
C PHE A 534 -1.91 9.16 -0.28
N SER A 535 -0.83 8.76 -0.97
CA SER A 535 0.32 8.06 -0.40
C SER A 535 1.48 9.03 -0.22
N CYS A 536 1.82 9.37 1.01
CA CYS A 536 2.98 10.20 1.34
C CYS A 536 4.10 9.31 1.88
N LEU A 537 5.24 9.27 1.20
CA LEU A 537 6.36 8.36 1.51
C LEU A 537 7.24 8.83 2.68
N GLY A 538 6.87 9.91 3.37
CA GLY A 538 7.59 10.38 4.55
C GLY A 538 6.92 11.54 5.28
N PRO A 539 7.38 11.87 6.49
CA PRO A 539 6.80 12.92 7.31
C PRO A 539 6.99 14.34 6.72
N GLN A 540 7.95 14.53 5.81
CA GLN A 540 8.18 15.82 5.14
C GLN A 540 7.41 15.95 3.81
N SER A 541 6.62 14.94 3.41
CA SER A 541 5.71 15.04 2.27
C SER A 541 4.55 15.99 2.56
N CYS A 542 4.13 16.76 1.56
CA CYS A 542 3.02 17.71 1.69
C CYS A 542 2.06 17.61 0.50
N ILE A 543 0.77 17.61 0.78
CA ILE A 543 -0.28 17.78 -0.23
C ILE A 543 -0.97 19.12 0.01
N THR A 544 -0.97 19.99 -0.99
CA THR A 544 -1.80 21.20 -0.98
C THR A 544 -3.09 20.92 -1.73
N MET A 545 -4.22 21.08 -1.03
CA MET A 545 -5.57 20.97 -1.58
C MET A 545 -6.12 22.38 -1.74
N ARG A 546 -6.19 22.88 -2.98
CA ARG A 546 -6.62 24.26 -3.27
C ARG A 546 -7.87 24.29 -4.14
N ASN A 547 -8.98 24.80 -3.62
CA ASN A 547 -10.25 24.89 -4.37
C ASN A 547 -10.65 23.53 -4.99
N ILE A 548 -10.80 22.50 -4.17
CA ILE A 548 -10.98 21.11 -4.61
C ILE A 548 -12.22 20.47 -4.00
N GLY A 549 -12.93 19.70 -4.81
CA GLY A 549 -13.98 18.78 -4.35
C GLY A 549 -13.49 17.33 -4.30
N LEU A 550 -13.73 16.65 -3.18
CA LEU A 550 -13.45 15.24 -2.94
C LEU A 550 -14.80 14.51 -2.81
N PHE A 551 -15.09 13.61 -3.74
CA PHE A 551 -16.32 12.83 -3.76
C PHE A 551 -16.04 11.40 -3.30
N LEU A 552 -16.25 11.15 -2.01
CA LEU A 552 -15.92 9.90 -1.31
C LEU A 552 -16.97 8.82 -1.59
N ASP A 553 -16.54 7.71 -2.18
CA ASP A 553 -17.33 6.48 -2.32
C ASP A 553 -16.87 5.37 -1.35
N HIS A 554 -15.67 5.48 -0.80
CA HIS A 554 -15.09 4.61 0.23
C HIS A 554 -14.43 5.45 1.32
N ASP A 555 -14.15 4.83 2.47
CA ASP A 555 -13.34 5.46 3.51
C ASP A 555 -11.91 5.63 3.00
N ILE A 556 -11.39 6.84 3.05
CA ILE A 556 -9.99 7.15 2.71
C ILE A 556 -9.20 7.47 3.97
N THR A 557 -7.96 7.02 4.03
CA THR A 557 -7.08 7.24 5.19
C THR A 557 -5.82 7.99 4.77
N PHE A 558 -5.55 9.10 5.44
CA PHE A 558 -4.32 9.86 5.29
C PHE A 558 -3.36 9.51 6.42
N THR A 559 -2.36 8.68 6.13
CA THR A 559 -1.50 8.00 7.12
C THR A 559 -0.20 8.74 7.44
N GLN A 560 0.33 9.54 6.52
CA GLN A 560 1.65 10.16 6.64
C GLN A 560 1.70 11.49 5.87
N GLY A 561 2.68 12.34 6.17
CA GLY A 561 2.80 13.67 5.57
C GLY A 561 1.78 14.67 6.11
N SER A 562 1.74 15.87 5.51
CA SER A 562 0.85 16.97 5.92
C SER A 562 -0.05 17.41 4.77
N ILE A 563 -1.21 17.99 5.11
CA ILE A 563 -2.12 18.64 4.16
C ILE A 563 -2.18 20.15 4.44
N SER A 564 -2.04 20.95 3.38
CA SER A 564 -2.39 22.38 3.39
C SER A 564 -3.74 22.56 2.69
N PHE A 565 -4.78 22.91 3.45
CA PHE A 565 -6.11 23.23 2.91
C PHE A 565 -6.18 24.72 2.58
N GLU A 566 -6.42 25.04 1.31
CA GLU A 566 -6.40 26.41 0.79
C GLU A 566 -7.66 26.71 -0.03
N GLY A 567 -8.29 27.87 0.21
CA GLY A 567 -9.56 28.20 -0.42
C GLY A 567 -10.66 27.20 -0.06
N ASP A 568 -11.51 26.83 -1.02
CA ASP A 568 -12.65 25.94 -0.74
C ASP A 568 -12.27 24.46 -0.92
N VAL A 569 -12.29 23.69 0.16
CA VAL A 569 -12.07 22.23 0.13
C VAL A 569 -13.32 21.52 0.60
N ILE A 570 -13.94 20.78 -0.31
CA ILE A 570 -15.28 20.19 -0.13
C ILE A 570 -15.17 18.67 -0.07
N PHE A 571 -15.56 18.08 1.06
CA PHE A 571 -15.75 16.64 1.22
C PHE A 571 -17.24 16.32 1.07
N SER A 572 -17.56 15.39 0.16
CA SER A 572 -18.93 14.94 -0.12
C SER A 572 -18.95 13.43 -0.34
N GLY A 573 -20.15 12.82 -0.39
CA GLY A 573 -20.31 11.36 -0.48
C GLY A 573 -20.93 10.80 0.80
N THR A 574 -20.64 9.55 1.14
CA THR A 574 -21.21 8.90 2.35
C THR A 574 -20.17 8.20 3.22
N SER A 575 -18.89 8.49 2.98
CA SER A 575 -17.76 7.75 3.56
C SER A 575 -16.87 8.68 4.39
N ALA A 576 -15.89 8.09 5.07
CA ALA A 576 -15.01 8.80 6.00
C ALA A 576 -13.73 9.32 5.33
N PHE A 577 -13.32 10.53 5.71
CA PHE A 577 -11.93 10.96 5.65
C PHE A 577 -11.29 10.69 7.02
N VAL A 578 -10.35 9.75 7.07
CA VAL A 578 -9.64 9.35 8.28
C VAL A 578 -8.27 10.02 8.32
N TYR A 579 -8.08 10.92 9.27
CA TYR A 579 -6.80 11.58 9.53
C TYR A 579 -5.98 10.75 10.53
N SER A 580 -4.99 10.01 10.03
CA SER A 580 -4.11 9.15 10.84
C SER A 580 -2.66 9.63 10.91
N SER A 581 -2.30 10.68 10.16
CA SER A 581 -0.95 11.23 10.15
C SER A 581 -0.52 11.79 11.50
N ALA A 582 0.76 11.59 11.83
CA ALA A 582 1.43 12.21 12.97
C ALA A 582 1.89 13.66 12.72
N GLN A 583 1.76 14.16 11.49
CA GLN A 583 2.14 15.53 11.13
C GLN A 583 0.97 16.49 11.32
N THR A 584 1.27 17.79 11.39
CA THR A 584 0.22 18.82 11.43
C THR A 584 -0.25 19.17 10.03
N SER A 585 -1.55 19.11 9.80
CA SER A 585 -2.23 19.65 8.62
C SER A 585 -2.90 20.98 8.98
N THR A 586 -2.89 21.91 8.03
CA THR A 586 -3.29 23.30 8.28
C THR A 586 -4.46 23.69 7.39
N ILE A 587 -5.53 24.19 8.01
CA ILE A 587 -6.56 24.99 7.35
C ILE A 587 -6.05 26.42 7.33
N THR A 588 -5.67 26.89 6.14
CA THR A 588 -5.06 28.22 5.98
C THR A 588 -6.10 29.33 6.16
N LYS A 589 -5.62 30.56 6.36
CA LYS A 589 -6.48 31.74 6.47
C LYS A 589 -7.39 31.87 5.25
N ASN A 590 -8.65 32.22 5.50
CA ASN A 590 -9.73 32.34 4.51
C ASN A 590 -10.06 31.03 3.76
N ALA A 591 -9.54 29.89 4.19
CA ALA A 591 -9.95 28.59 3.64
C ALA A 591 -11.23 28.10 4.33
N LEU A 592 -12.04 27.38 3.55
CA LEU A 592 -13.21 26.66 4.01
C LEU A 592 -12.96 25.16 3.80
N VAL A 593 -12.90 24.39 4.88
CA VAL A 593 -13.02 22.93 4.83
C VAL A 593 -14.46 22.57 5.16
N TYR A 594 -15.17 22.01 4.19
CA TYR A 594 -16.58 21.65 4.30
C TYR A 594 -16.76 20.14 4.25
N PHE A 595 -17.49 19.58 5.22
CA PHE A 595 -17.96 18.20 5.23
C PHE A 595 -19.48 18.17 5.05
N GLY A 596 -19.94 17.60 3.93
CA GLY A 596 -21.37 17.55 3.57
C GLY A 596 -22.13 16.33 4.07
N ASP A 597 -23.38 16.22 3.63
CA ASP A 597 -24.35 15.19 4.02
C ASP A 597 -23.73 13.80 4.17
N LYS A 598 -23.89 13.18 5.34
CA LYS A 598 -23.47 11.81 5.70
C LYS A 598 -21.97 11.50 5.56
N THR A 599 -21.13 12.49 5.30
CA THR A 599 -19.67 12.29 5.37
C THR A 599 -19.22 12.16 6.82
N THR A 600 -18.02 11.60 7.00
CA THR A 600 -17.39 11.52 8.32
C THR A 600 -15.98 12.11 8.29
N LEU A 601 -15.69 13.07 9.17
CA LEU A 601 -14.33 13.44 9.53
C LEU A 601 -13.90 12.63 10.74
N LYS A 602 -12.91 11.74 10.59
CA LYS A 602 -12.37 10.94 11.71
C LYS A 602 -10.95 11.38 12.03
N TYR A 603 -10.77 12.01 13.19
CA TYR A 603 -9.47 12.37 13.75
C TYR A 603 -8.90 11.20 14.58
N ALA A 604 -7.93 10.50 14.02
CA ALA A 604 -7.34 9.28 14.58
C ALA A 604 -5.81 9.19 14.36
N PRO A 605 -5.03 10.23 14.69
CA PRO A 605 -3.58 10.24 14.44
C PRO A 605 -2.86 9.06 15.08
N SER A 606 -1.74 8.63 14.47
CA SER A 606 -0.90 7.54 14.98
C SER A 606 -0.15 7.89 16.26
N ILE A 607 -0.17 9.16 16.67
CA ILE A 607 0.37 9.67 17.93
C ILE A 607 -0.71 10.35 18.77
N ALA A 608 -0.55 10.38 20.09
CA ALA A 608 -1.43 11.12 20.99
C ALA A 608 -1.16 12.62 20.95
N ALA A 609 -1.63 13.26 19.88
CA ALA A 609 -1.62 14.69 19.69
C ALA A 609 -3.03 15.16 19.33
N SER A 610 -3.55 16.15 20.04
CA SER A 610 -4.92 16.64 19.86
C SER A 610 -5.03 17.78 18.85
N SER A 611 -3.91 18.40 18.45
CA SER A 611 -3.88 19.65 17.67
C SER A 611 -3.21 19.50 16.30
N LEU A 612 -3.30 18.33 15.67
CA LEU A 612 -2.70 18.08 14.35
C LEU A 612 -3.57 18.55 13.18
N LEU A 613 -4.84 18.90 13.41
CA LEU A 613 -5.65 19.64 12.46
C LEU A 613 -5.75 21.09 12.95
N TYR A 614 -4.87 21.95 12.42
CA TYR A 614 -4.65 23.31 12.90
C TYR A 614 -5.37 24.33 12.01
N MET A 615 -6.04 25.31 12.61
CA MET A 615 -6.64 26.45 11.91
C MET A 615 -5.73 27.68 12.04
N GLU A 616 -5.29 28.26 10.92
CA GLU A 616 -4.23 29.27 10.89
C GLU A 616 -4.60 30.58 11.61
N ASP A 617 -5.84 31.04 11.47
CA ASP A 617 -6.38 32.22 12.14
C ASP A 617 -7.92 32.19 12.24
N GLU A 618 -8.53 33.28 12.71
CA GLU A 618 -9.99 33.42 12.88
C GLU A 618 -10.80 33.29 11.58
N THR A 619 -10.16 33.37 10.42
CA THR A 619 -10.80 33.25 9.10
C THR A 619 -10.72 31.84 8.52
N ALA A 620 -9.93 30.95 9.11
CA ALA A 620 -9.90 29.53 8.76
C ALA A 620 -11.18 28.85 9.26
N THR A 621 -11.94 28.24 8.34
CA THR A 621 -13.29 27.74 8.62
C THR A 621 -13.37 26.22 8.45
N LEU A 622 -13.94 25.54 9.46
CA LEU A 622 -14.39 24.15 9.38
C LEU A 622 -15.92 24.13 9.46
N MET A 623 -16.58 23.69 8.39
CA MET A 623 -18.04 23.58 8.32
C MET A 623 -18.47 22.12 8.28
N LEU A 624 -19.38 21.76 9.18
CA LEU A 624 -19.96 20.44 9.32
C LEU A 624 -21.46 20.54 9.00
N ASP A 625 -21.89 19.89 7.93
CA ASP A 625 -23.27 19.91 7.45
C ASP A 625 -23.83 18.48 7.33
N ASN A 626 -24.78 18.14 8.23
CA ASN A 626 -25.42 16.83 8.31
C ASN A 626 -24.44 15.64 8.32
N CYS A 627 -23.31 15.78 9.02
CA CYS A 627 -22.17 14.87 8.96
C CYS A 627 -21.73 14.40 10.37
N SER A 628 -20.71 13.54 10.43
CA SER A 628 -20.11 13.09 11.70
C SER A 628 -18.68 13.58 11.88
N LEU A 629 -18.35 14.07 13.09
CA LEU A 629 -16.98 14.27 13.56
C LEU A 629 -16.66 13.24 14.63
N VAL A 630 -15.64 12.43 14.39
CA VAL A 630 -15.23 11.32 15.25
C VAL A 630 -13.80 11.54 15.73
N SER A 631 -13.53 11.40 17.03
CA SER A 631 -12.17 11.38 17.59
C SER A 631 -11.91 10.08 18.33
N THR A 632 -10.67 9.58 18.31
CA THR A 632 -10.28 8.40 19.11
C THR A 632 -9.78 8.83 20.50
N GLN A 633 -9.11 7.91 21.21
CA GLN A 633 -8.48 8.21 22.50
C GLN A 633 -7.30 9.20 22.39
N THR A 634 -6.94 9.64 21.19
CA THR A 634 -5.93 10.69 20.95
C THR A 634 -6.44 12.11 21.23
N ALA A 635 -7.73 12.26 21.53
CA ALA A 635 -8.42 13.54 21.70
C ALA A 635 -8.44 14.38 20.40
N MET A 636 -9.15 15.50 20.44
CA MET A 636 -9.10 16.50 19.38
C MET A 636 -9.29 17.88 20.00
N LEU A 637 -8.48 18.84 19.60
CA LEU A 637 -8.54 20.23 20.03
C LEU A 637 -8.74 21.10 18.79
N LEU A 638 -9.82 21.89 18.81
CA LEU A 638 -10.04 23.01 17.91
C LEU A 638 -9.91 24.28 18.74
N ASP A 639 -8.74 24.90 18.72
CA ASP A 639 -8.39 26.00 19.64
C ASP A 639 -8.79 27.38 19.11
N ARG A 640 -8.77 27.56 17.80
CA ARG A 640 -9.03 28.82 17.08
C ARG A 640 -9.72 28.60 15.73
N GLY A 641 -10.10 29.68 15.06
CA GLY A 641 -10.77 29.63 13.75
C GLY A 641 -12.29 29.69 13.88
N HIS A 642 -12.99 29.24 12.84
CA HIS A 642 -14.46 29.29 12.77
C HIS A 642 -15.03 27.89 12.54
N LEU A 643 -15.67 27.33 13.56
CA LEU A 643 -16.43 26.08 13.47
C LEU A 643 -17.91 26.38 13.20
N ILE A 644 -18.45 25.84 12.11
CA ILE A 644 -19.85 26.03 11.71
C ILE A 644 -20.57 24.68 11.74
N PHE A 645 -21.73 24.65 12.40
CA PHE A 645 -22.67 23.53 12.37
C PHE A 645 -23.91 23.90 11.54
N ASP A 646 -24.23 23.04 10.57
CA ASP A 646 -25.49 23.07 9.82
C ASP A 646 -26.17 21.70 9.89
N ASN A 647 -27.50 21.70 9.89
CA ASN A 647 -28.32 20.48 10.03
C ASN A 647 -27.87 19.59 11.20
N THR A 648 -28.10 18.28 11.13
CA THR A 648 -27.80 17.36 12.23
C THR A 648 -26.34 16.89 12.18
N VAL A 649 -25.50 17.43 13.06
CA VAL A 649 -24.10 17.02 13.19
C VAL A 649 -23.92 16.11 14.39
N THR A 650 -23.23 14.98 14.18
CA THR A 650 -22.88 14.06 15.25
C THR A 650 -21.44 14.24 15.68
N LEU A 651 -21.20 14.52 16.96
CA LEU A 651 -19.88 14.50 17.59
C LEU A 651 -19.74 13.21 18.38
N SER A 652 -18.73 12.40 18.06
CA SER A 652 -18.49 11.16 18.81
C SER A 652 -17.01 10.94 19.15
N ASN A 653 -16.76 10.25 20.25
CA ASN A 653 -15.41 9.82 20.59
C ASN A 653 -15.36 8.57 21.48
N THR A 654 -14.21 7.90 21.46
CA THR A 654 -13.92 6.73 22.31
C THR A 654 -13.22 7.11 23.63
N ALA A 655 -13.37 8.37 24.07
CA ALA A 655 -12.76 8.88 25.29
C ALA A 655 -13.30 8.16 26.52
N ILE A 656 -12.40 7.72 27.40
CA ILE A 656 -12.73 7.19 28.72
C ILE A 656 -12.42 8.18 29.85
N VAL A 657 -11.65 9.24 29.55
CA VAL A 657 -11.28 10.30 30.50
C VAL A 657 -11.32 11.69 29.84
N PRO A 658 -11.52 12.79 30.61
CA PRO A 658 -11.67 14.14 30.05
C PRO A 658 -10.51 14.70 29.24
N VAL A 659 -9.29 14.14 29.36
CA VAL A 659 -8.13 14.56 28.54
C VAL A 659 -8.22 14.01 27.12
N GLN A 660 -9.02 12.96 26.89
CA GLN A 660 -9.25 12.34 25.58
C GLN A 660 -10.45 12.93 24.83
N ALA A 661 -11.06 13.99 25.37
CA ALA A 661 -12.28 14.60 24.84
C ALA A 661 -12.03 15.38 23.54
N ILE A 662 -13.10 15.57 22.76
CA ILE A 662 -13.15 16.67 21.79
C ILE A 662 -13.24 17.98 22.59
N THR A 663 -12.30 18.89 22.36
CA THR A 663 -12.13 20.13 23.11
C THR A 663 -12.29 21.33 22.18
N LEU A 664 -13.22 22.22 22.51
CA LEU A 664 -13.42 23.50 21.83
C LEU A 664 -12.73 24.60 22.63
N GLY A 665 -11.76 25.29 22.01
CA GLY A 665 -10.95 26.32 22.66
C GLY A 665 -11.66 27.66 22.83
N THR A 666 -11.05 28.54 23.63
CA THR A 666 -11.59 29.88 23.93
C THR A 666 -11.53 30.84 22.75
N ASP A 667 -10.58 30.64 21.84
CA ASP A 667 -10.36 31.50 20.67
C ASP A 667 -11.08 30.96 19.41
N LEU A 668 -11.85 29.87 19.57
CA LEU A 668 -12.67 29.27 18.52
C LEU A 668 -14.01 29.98 18.42
N MET A 669 -14.32 30.56 17.26
CA MET A 669 -15.66 31.01 16.94
C MET A 669 -16.54 29.82 16.58
N VAL A 670 -17.68 29.66 17.25
CA VAL A 670 -18.66 28.61 16.94
C VAL A 670 -19.95 29.25 16.44
N THR A 671 -20.44 28.80 15.29
CA THR A 671 -21.74 29.21 14.73
C THR A 671 -22.63 28.01 14.48
N MET A 672 -23.90 28.15 14.84
CA MET A 672 -24.94 27.16 14.54
C MET A 672 -26.01 27.83 13.68
N PHE A 673 -26.35 27.22 12.55
CA PHE A 673 -27.51 27.66 11.77
C PHE A 673 -28.84 27.30 12.46
N ASN A 674 -29.94 27.95 12.05
CA ASN A 674 -31.24 27.84 12.74
C ASN A 674 -31.81 26.41 12.80
N ASN A 675 -31.41 25.57 11.85
CA ASN A 675 -31.77 24.16 11.67
C ASN A 675 -30.71 23.21 12.25
N ALA A 676 -29.60 23.72 12.79
CA ALA A 676 -28.51 22.90 13.27
C ALA A 676 -28.86 22.21 14.60
N THR A 677 -28.58 20.91 14.68
CA THR A 677 -28.65 20.11 15.91
C THR A 677 -27.32 19.39 16.10
N VAL A 678 -26.80 19.35 17.33
CA VAL A 678 -25.54 18.67 17.63
C VAL A 678 -25.79 17.51 18.57
N ASP A 679 -25.66 16.28 18.05
CA ASP A 679 -25.78 15.05 18.83
C ASP A 679 -24.41 14.64 19.36
N ILE A 680 -24.29 14.39 20.67
CA ILE A 680 -23.01 14.11 21.32
C ILE A 680 -23.00 12.68 21.88
N HIS A 681 -22.02 11.89 21.44
CA HIS A 681 -21.74 10.53 21.91
C HIS A 681 -20.30 10.40 22.41
N GLY A 682 -20.08 10.67 23.70
CA GLY A 682 -18.75 10.63 24.31
C GLY A 682 -18.51 11.87 25.16
N ILE A 683 -17.25 12.28 25.32
CA ILE A 683 -16.88 13.45 26.11
C ILE A 683 -16.55 14.62 25.18
N VAL A 684 -17.31 15.70 25.27
CA VAL A 684 -17.03 16.99 24.61
C VAL A 684 -16.94 18.06 25.69
N LYS A 685 -15.93 18.93 25.62
CA LYS A 685 -15.74 20.02 26.59
C LYS A 685 -15.30 21.31 25.92
N THR A 686 -15.48 22.42 26.61
CA THR A 686 -14.95 23.73 26.26
C THR A 686 -13.81 24.11 27.20
N LEU A 687 -12.83 24.91 26.74
CA LEU A 687 -11.79 25.50 27.60
C LEU A 687 -12.26 26.75 28.35
#